data_AF-A0A177G7D6-F1
#
_entry.id   AF-A0A177G7D6-F1
#
_cell.length_a   1.000
_cell.length_b   1.000
_cell.length_c   1.000
_cell.angle_alpha   90.00
_cell.angle_beta   90.00
_cell.angle_gamma   90.00
#
_symmetry.space_group_name_H-M   'P 1'
#
loop_
_entity.id
_entity.type
_entity.pdbx_description
1 polymer ?
#
loop_
_entity_poly.entity_id
_entity_poly.type
_entity_poly.pdbx_seq_one_letter_code
_entity_poly.pdbx_strand_id
1 'polypeptide(L)'
;MSENDPHYPENNFTPMPIVGPINTLLNMIPTEPTQDLDTTPNGMQTKKITNEQKNTIPYAQAFSKNKTDRTSIVRLDSSFTVNEVDEATRLFAAPQNIITGPGKLNGFLRKQAHREYLASPCMFPATVKACHLKRFHEACAEGSAKIVIMGDSIFSIGSNLISTAESPVFTLTDELMKQNPGVDIRVVNCAIGGQTWSGMWSDTSQPPPWFDNESKLNWKQFVIEENPDLLILYSGGNDGYEISVESFRNIIEYFQDKENYRNGKSPSIILGVTYQPSIYSSVNDYNKALVQDGITYALTYARNYAIAKGLGYLDFGRWHSMLRDGIDPCELSLTRVMPAMGTTLTAWSEVMPVNDENIWIFPECVNDTGVFSNHCTDWLLSFLVTANPEFIEIPLSAKNYTTKNKNSLYIRNSYGKIRISYQDGLNGGQFDETSDIDWPLGASTWMIVKKNGRVRVQIQEELNNEWNISGQTNINNGMGMVTVWDHEVVVFGAPYRPEIRFGVNVGLIVYNLCVGNSTLAQTSGNYSSGQRYRPVVSDYELYVASDNYAGGSNAFHMNAYGVRMVMAPVIRAQEWGRPVVGFLSANELHCSGKIIGHQMSISSDSYLNGVGIGITSFDKLGPYIVNDGSNGLQILVNSGDEALSGKVEICGIIKKGNDLKKKVIGIFDVETGNFMVSGQIGANGIFPSNQPIIKGKKPSDEIVMQILDALVANGFVKNETSIS
;
A
#
# COMPACT_ATOMS: atom_id res chain seq x y z
N MET A 1 -2.57 12.95 -62.34
CA MET A 1 -3.61 13.86 -62.86
C MET A 1 -4.42 14.34 -61.67
N SER A 2 -4.46 15.67 -61.48
CA SER A 2 -5.22 16.54 -60.52
C SER A 2 -5.18 16.16 -59.03
N GLU A 3 -4.44 16.89 -58.18
CA GLU A 3 -4.77 18.18 -57.53
C GLU A 3 -5.78 18.05 -56.38
N ASN A 4 -5.32 18.25 -55.13
CA ASN A 4 -5.80 19.30 -54.22
C ASN A 4 -5.11 19.19 -52.85
N ASP A 5 -4.45 20.29 -52.49
CA ASP A 5 -3.77 20.56 -51.23
C ASP A 5 -4.33 21.90 -50.72
N PRO A 6 -4.63 22.07 -49.41
CA PRO A 6 -4.68 23.42 -48.87
C PRO A 6 -4.02 23.59 -47.48
N HIS A 7 -2.97 24.44 -47.50
CA HIS A 7 -2.74 25.63 -46.68
C HIS A 7 -2.84 25.63 -45.13
N TYR A 8 -1.70 25.92 -44.49
CA TYR A 8 -1.57 26.67 -43.23
C TYR A 8 -1.41 28.18 -43.52
N PRO A 9 -1.94 29.10 -42.69
CA PRO A 9 -1.56 30.51 -42.70
C PRO A 9 -0.58 30.84 -41.56
N GLU A 10 0.58 31.39 -41.93
CA GLU A 10 1.40 32.24 -41.07
C GLU A 10 0.75 33.61 -40.90
N ASN A 11 0.89 34.24 -39.73
CA ASN A 11 0.82 35.70 -39.66
C ASN A 11 1.65 36.30 -38.51
N ASN A 12 2.39 37.33 -38.91
CA ASN A 12 3.33 38.19 -38.20
C ASN A 12 2.67 39.08 -37.14
N PHE A 13 3.42 39.47 -36.09
CA PHE A 13 3.30 40.80 -35.48
C PHE A 13 4.67 41.37 -35.05
N THR A 14 4.92 42.60 -35.49
CA THR A 14 6.09 43.47 -35.33
C THR A 14 6.09 44.20 -33.97
N PRO A 15 7.25 44.57 -33.39
CA PRO A 15 7.33 45.33 -32.15
C PRO A 15 7.39 46.85 -32.41
N MET A 16 6.85 47.67 -31.49
CA MET A 16 7.15 49.10 -31.42
C MET A 16 7.44 49.58 -29.97
N PRO A 17 8.33 50.57 -29.79
CA PRO A 17 8.90 50.99 -28.50
C PRO A 17 8.37 52.33 -27.99
N ILE A 18 8.37 52.60 -26.68
CA ILE A 18 8.31 53.98 -26.12
C ILE A 18 9.16 54.11 -24.85
N VAL A 19 9.84 55.26 -24.77
CA VAL A 19 10.85 55.73 -23.80
C VAL A 19 10.27 56.82 -22.88
N GLY A 20 10.54 56.71 -21.56
CA GLY A 20 10.79 57.80 -20.57
C GLY A 20 9.62 58.62 -19.97
N PRO A 21 9.83 59.45 -18.90
CA PRO A 21 10.91 59.50 -17.89
C PRO A 21 10.45 59.51 -16.40
N ILE A 22 11.43 59.38 -15.51
CA ILE A 22 11.37 59.38 -14.03
C ILE A 22 11.74 60.76 -13.46
N ASN A 23 10.99 61.24 -12.44
CA ASN A 23 11.35 62.14 -11.30
C ASN A 23 10.01 62.70 -10.72
N THR A 24 9.72 62.92 -9.42
CA THR A 24 10.44 63.40 -8.22
C THR A 24 9.43 63.28 -7.03
N LEU A 25 9.72 62.80 -5.80
CA LEU A 25 10.10 63.51 -4.53
C LEU A 25 9.54 62.63 -3.36
N LEU A 26 10.35 62.02 -2.49
CA LEU A 26 10.86 62.48 -1.17
C LEU A 26 9.89 62.41 0.04
N ASN A 27 10.37 61.70 1.07
CA ASN A 27 10.08 61.78 2.52
C ASN A 27 8.80 61.14 3.09
N MET A 28 8.96 60.01 3.79
CA MET A 28 8.90 59.95 5.27
C MET A 28 9.26 58.53 5.76
N ILE A 29 10.36 58.45 6.53
CA ILE A 29 10.81 57.27 7.27
C ILE A 29 10.12 57.29 8.64
N PRO A 30 9.62 56.14 9.13
CA PRO A 30 9.77 55.78 10.53
C PRO A 30 10.65 54.53 10.65
N THR A 31 11.58 54.60 11.60
CA THR A 31 12.53 53.58 12.02
C THR A 31 11.89 52.21 12.32
N GLU A 32 12.50 51.14 11.81
CA GLU A 32 12.13 49.73 12.06
C GLU A 32 12.53 49.27 13.48
N PRO A 33 11.76 48.36 14.11
CA PRO A 33 12.28 47.46 15.14
C PRO A 33 12.89 46.21 14.48
N THR A 34 14.08 45.84 14.93
CA THR A 34 14.83 44.64 14.54
C THR A 34 14.00 43.36 14.72
N GLN A 35 13.89 42.52 13.67
CA GLN A 35 13.33 41.16 13.75
C GLN A 35 14.46 40.14 13.83
N ASP A 36 14.42 39.27 14.85
CA ASP A 36 15.32 38.13 15.00
C ASP A 36 14.93 37.00 14.04
N LEU A 37 15.87 36.62 13.15
CA LEU A 37 15.77 35.47 12.27
C LEU A 37 16.66 34.35 12.80
N ASP A 38 16.06 33.24 13.25
CA ASP A 38 16.82 32.03 13.59
C ASP A 38 16.99 31.14 12.35
N THR A 39 18.24 30.72 12.12
CA THR A 39 18.63 29.79 11.06
C THR A 39 18.76 28.38 11.64
N THR A 40 18.08 27.41 11.01
CA THR A 40 18.22 25.99 11.38
C THR A 40 19.44 25.36 10.71
N PRO A 41 19.96 24.21 11.21
CA PRO A 41 21.15 23.54 10.66
C PRO A 41 21.06 23.16 9.17
N ASN A 42 19.85 23.13 8.59
CA ASN A 42 19.61 22.79 7.19
C ASN A 42 19.46 24.02 6.27
N GLY A 43 19.76 25.24 6.76
CA GLY A 43 19.65 26.46 5.96
C GLY A 43 18.22 26.98 5.73
N MET A 44 17.23 26.44 6.43
CA MET A 44 15.85 26.96 6.42
C MET A 44 15.71 28.11 7.41
N GLN A 45 15.13 29.22 6.95
CA GLN A 45 14.77 30.37 7.78
C GLN A 45 13.42 30.11 8.45
N THR A 46 13.34 30.36 9.76
CA THR A 46 12.10 30.23 10.52
C THR A 46 11.59 31.61 10.95
N LYS A 47 10.29 31.89 10.76
CA LYS A 47 9.66 33.14 11.19
C LYS A 47 8.61 32.85 12.25
N LYS A 48 8.80 33.41 13.44
CA LYS A 48 7.86 33.31 14.57
C LYS A 48 6.92 34.53 14.56
N ILE A 49 5.62 34.31 14.65
CA ILE A 49 4.62 35.39 14.74
C ILE A 49 4.15 35.46 16.19
N THR A 50 4.38 36.59 16.87
CA THR A 50 4.02 36.81 18.29
C THR A 50 2.97 37.91 18.45
N ASN A 51 2.31 37.91 19.62
CA ASN A 51 1.02 38.53 19.95
C ASN A 51 0.87 40.07 19.89
N GLU A 52 1.78 40.84 19.28
CA GLU A 52 1.70 42.31 19.33
C GLU A 52 0.89 42.98 18.21
N GLN A 53 0.14 42.23 17.40
CA GLN A 53 -0.76 42.80 16.38
C GLN A 53 -2.15 42.17 16.45
N LYS A 54 -3.00 42.69 17.35
CA LYS A 54 -4.42 42.33 17.39
C LYS A 54 -5.22 43.11 16.35
N ASN A 55 -6.01 42.33 15.60
CA ASN A 55 -7.09 42.69 14.70
C ASN A 55 -6.67 43.32 13.35
N THR A 56 -6.68 42.46 12.33
CA THR A 56 -6.76 42.82 10.89
C THR A 56 -5.72 43.82 10.40
N ILE A 57 -4.46 43.38 10.32
CA ILE A 57 -3.56 43.92 9.30
C ILE A 57 -3.84 43.16 8.00
N PRO A 58 -4.05 43.82 6.86
CA PRO A 58 -4.07 43.17 5.56
C PRO A 58 -2.72 42.48 5.33
N TYR A 59 -2.69 41.17 5.54
CA TYR A 59 -1.51 40.31 5.57
C TYR A 59 -0.68 40.38 4.27
N ALA A 60 -1.28 40.89 3.18
CA ALA A 60 -0.65 41.20 1.90
C ALA A 60 0.62 42.09 2.01
N GLN A 61 0.75 42.94 3.04
CA GLN A 61 1.94 43.80 3.19
C GLN A 61 3.16 43.08 3.80
N ALA A 62 2.98 42.04 4.60
CA ALA A 62 4.08 41.35 5.27
C ALA A 62 4.81 40.32 4.36
N PHE A 63 4.13 39.81 3.33
CA PHE A 63 4.67 38.80 2.40
C PHE A 63 4.99 39.34 1.01
N SER A 64 4.44 40.50 0.60
CA SER A 64 4.78 41.12 -0.70
C SER A 64 6.23 41.60 -0.82
N LYS A 65 6.99 41.64 0.28
CA LYS A 65 8.42 42.02 0.28
C LYS A 65 9.40 40.86 0.04
N ASN A 66 9.01 39.59 0.21
CA ASN A 66 9.91 38.44 0.04
C ASN A 66 9.54 37.61 -1.19
N LYS A 67 9.71 38.22 -2.36
CA LYS A 67 9.53 37.62 -3.69
C LYS A 67 10.65 36.63 -4.07
N THR A 68 11.23 35.91 -3.10
CA THR A 68 12.38 35.02 -3.31
C THR A 68 12.01 33.56 -3.02
N ASP A 69 11.57 32.86 -4.07
CA ASP A 69 11.77 31.44 -4.46
C ASP A 69 11.96 30.30 -3.43
N ARG A 70 11.58 30.42 -2.15
CA ARG A 70 11.76 29.33 -1.17
C ARG A 70 10.51 28.96 -0.39
N THR A 71 10.32 27.65 -0.20
CA THR A 71 9.36 27.10 0.76
C THR A 71 9.56 27.72 2.12
N SER A 72 8.50 28.28 2.69
CA SER A 72 8.57 28.90 4.02
C SER A 72 7.87 28.01 5.05
N ILE A 73 8.54 27.77 6.18
CA ILE A 73 7.92 27.15 7.34
C ILE A 73 7.23 28.26 8.13
N VAL A 74 5.91 28.19 8.21
CA VAL A 74 5.09 29.13 8.97
C VAL A 74 4.66 28.46 10.27
N ARG A 75 5.03 29.02 11.42
CA ARG A 75 4.63 28.49 12.73
C ARG A 75 3.40 29.22 13.27
N LEU A 76 2.34 28.49 13.58
CA LEU A 76 1.11 28.98 14.20
C LEU A 76 1.11 28.73 15.71
N ASP A 77 0.78 29.75 16.50
CA ASP A 77 0.51 29.58 17.93
C ASP A 77 -0.85 28.91 18.17
N SER A 78 -0.99 28.28 19.33
CA SER A 78 -2.20 27.59 19.81
C SER A 78 -3.44 28.48 19.85
N SER A 79 -3.26 29.79 19.97
CA SER A 79 -4.36 30.76 19.95
C SER A 79 -4.88 31.08 18.54
N PHE A 80 -4.20 30.64 17.48
CA PHE A 80 -4.61 30.95 16.11
C PHE A 80 -5.49 29.84 15.51
N THR A 81 -6.60 30.27 14.93
CA THR A 81 -7.40 29.48 13.99
C THR A 81 -7.51 30.28 12.71
N VAL A 82 -7.08 29.69 11.60
CA VAL A 82 -7.17 30.29 10.26
C VAL A 82 -8.34 29.61 9.57
N ASN A 83 -9.33 30.39 9.16
CA ASN A 83 -10.49 29.90 8.42
C ASN A 83 -10.32 30.25 6.94
N GLU A 84 -10.72 29.37 6.03
CA GLU A 84 -10.79 29.70 4.60
C GLU A 84 -11.97 30.65 4.36
N VAL A 85 -11.75 31.97 4.41
CA VAL A 85 -12.82 32.99 4.26
C VAL A 85 -12.70 33.89 3.02
N ASP A 86 -11.52 34.04 2.39
CA ASP A 86 -11.36 34.83 1.17
C ASP A 86 -10.06 34.55 0.36
N GLU A 87 -9.91 35.20 -0.81
CA GLU A 87 -8.76 35.10 -1.73
C GLU A 87 -7.43 35.59 -1.09
N ALA A 88 -7.50 36.53 -0.13
CA ALA A 88 -6.35 36.98 0.66
C ALA A 88 -5.90 35.92 1.68
N THR A 89 -6.80 35.03 2.12
CA THR A 89 -6.50 33.88 2.97
C THR A 89 -5.94 32.69 2.15
N ARG A 90 -6.27 32.59 0.85
CA ARG A 90 -5.60 31.64 -0.05
C ARG A 90 -4.09 31.92 -0.20
N LEU A 91 -3.67 33.19 -0.06
CA LEU A 91 -2.25 33.59 0.00
C LEU A 91 -1.56 33.16 1.32
N PHE A 92 -2.29 33.06 2.44
CA PHE A 92 -1.76 32.53 3.70
C PHE A 92 -1.42 31.03 3.57
N ALA A 93 -2.28 30.30 2.86
CA ALA A 93 -2.09 28.91 2.46
C ALA A 93 -1.45 28.78 1.07
N ALA A 94 -0.57 29.68 0.65
CA ALA A 94 0.09 29.58 -0.64
C ALA A 94 0.71 28.18 -0.84
N PRO A 95 0.75 27.64 -2.07
CA PRO A 95 1.39 26.35 -2.39
C PRO A 95 2.85 26.24 -1.88
N GLN A 96 3.46 27.36 -1.47
CA GLN A 96 4.83 27.51 -0.99
C GLN A 96 5.03 27.26 0.52
N ASN A 97 3.97 27.12 1.31
CA ASN A 97 4.13 27.13 2.79
C ASN A 97 3.86 25.76 3.42
N ILE A 98 4.76 25.33 4.31
CA ILE A 98 4.53 24.24 5.26
C ILE A 98 4.14 24.87 6.59
N ILE A 99 2.93 24.55 7.07
CA ILE A 99 2.37 25.15 8.27
C ILE A 99 2.67 24.24 9.46
N THR A 100 3.26 24.77 10.52
CA THR A 100 3.65 24.04 11.72
C THR A 100 3.10 24.71 12.99
N GLY A 101 3.18 24.02 14.13
CA GLY A 101 2.77 24.54 15.44
C GLY A 101 1.36 24.10 15.88
N PRO A 102 0.95 24.49 17.10
CA PRO A 102 -0.32 24.03 17.70
C PRO A 102 -1.60 24.76 17.26
N GLY A 103 -1.51 25.70 16.30
CA GLY A 103 -2.67 26.38 15.73
C GLY A 103 -3.56 25.47 14.87
N LYS A 104 -4.69 26.00 14.38
CA LYS A 104 -5.67 25.25 13.57
C LYS A 104 -5.91 25.88 12.19
N LEU A 105 -6.18 25.04 11.20
CA LEU A 105 -6.70 25.42 9.90
C LEU A 105 -8.11 24.85 9.75
N ASN A 106 -9.07 25.66 9.31
CA ASN A 106 -10.45 25.26 9.07
C ASN A 106 -10.84 25.57 7.61
N GLY A 107 -11.55 24.64 6.95
CA GLY A 107 -12.02 24.80 5.57
C GLY A 107 -11.00 24.40 4.51
N PHE A 108 -9.70 24.50 4.81
CA PHE A 108 -8.64 24.18 3.85
C PHE A 108 -8.63 22.69 3.45
N LEU A 109 -8.73 22.44 2.14
CA LEU A 109 -8.61 21.09 1.57
C LEU A 109 -7.19 20.55 1.77
N ARG A 110 -7.05 19.39 2.44
CA ARG A 110 -5.82 18.58 2.62
C ARG A 110 -4.61 19.26 3.29
N LYS A 111 -4.68 20.56 3.60
CA LYS A 111 -3.64 21.27 4.37
C LYS A 111 -3.93 21.26 5.84
N GLN A 112 -2.90 21.37 6.67
CA GLN A 112 -3.06 21.43 8.13
C GLN A 112 -1.84 22.06 8.81
N ALA A 113 -1.99 22.40 10.08
CA ALA A 113 -0.86 22.75 10.93
C ALA A 113 -0.24 21.46 11.49
N HIS A 114 1.05 21.26 11.23
CA HIS A 114 1.80 20.08 11.64
C HIS A 114 2.56 20.32 12.95
N ARG A 115 2.57 19.35 13.85
CA ARG A 115 3.42 19.48 15.05
C ARG A 115 4.90 19.43 14.66
N GLU A 116 5.72 20.24 15.30
CA GLU A 116 7.15 20.40 14.95
C GLU A 116 7.97 19.11 15.19
N TYR A 117 7.50 18.24 16.08
CA TYR A 117 8.18 17.02 16.49
C TYR A 117 7.73 15.77 15.73
N LEU A 118 6.85 15.89 14.72
CA LEU A 118 6.46 14.73 13.91
C LEU A 118 7.69 14.16 13.18
N ALA A 119 7.73 12.83 13.07
CA ALA A 119 8.77 12.14 12.32
C ALA A 119 8.73 12.54 10.83
N SER A 120 9.87 12.43 10.16
CA SER A 120 9.91 12.51 8.69
C SER A 120 9.22 11.27 8.10
N PRO A 121 8.62 11.38 6.89
CA PRO A 121 8.07 10.23 6.17
C PRO A 121 9.10 9.11 5.99
N CYS A 122 8.68 7.87 6.23
CA CYS A 122 9.45 6.66 5.95
C CYS A 122 8.76 5.85 4.85
N MET A 123 9.55 5.23 3.97
CA MET A 123 8.98 4.44 2.88
C MET A 123 8.25 3.20 3.42
N PHE A 124 7.11 2.87 2.82
CA PHE A 124 6.36 1.64 3.12
C PHE A 124 7.04 0.40 2.50
N PRO A 125 6.73 -0.83 2.95
CA PRO A 125 7.28 -2.06 2.38
C PRO A 125 7.02 -2.19 0.87
N ALA A 126 7.89 -2.91 0.17
CA ALA A 126 7.76 -3.15 -1.27
C ALA A 126 6.38 -3.73 -1.64
N THR A 127 5.75 -3.13 -2.64
CA THR A 127 4.44 -3.47 -3.20
C THR A 127 4.57 -4.17 -4.55
N VAL A 128 5.75 -4.16 -5.15
CA VAL A 128 6.17 -5.06 -6.23
C VAL A 128 7.19 -6.04 -5.67
N LYS A 129 6.89 -7.34 -5.83
CA LYS A 129 7.64 -8.48 -5.29
C LYS A 129 7.86 -9.50 -6.40
N ALA A 130 8.77 -10.45 -6.17
CA ALA A 130 9.09 -11.50 -7.12
C ALA A 130 7.84 -12.29 -7.61
N CYS A 131 6.86 -12.55 -6.74
CA CYS A 131 5.62 -13.24 -7.13
C CYS A 131 4.80 -12.48 -8.18
N HIS A 132 4.94 -11.16 -8.28
CA HIS A 132 4.24 -10.32 -9.26
C HIS A 132 4.98 -10.27 -10.62
N LEU A 133 6.27 -10.65 -10.63
CA LEU A 133 7.19 -10.45 -11.76
C LEU A 133 7.55 -11.74 -12.50
N LYS A 134 6.72 -12.79 -12.39
CA LYS A 134 7.02 -14.12 -12.95
C LYS A 134 7.47 -14.10 -14.42
N ARG A 135 6.67 -13.53 -15.34
CA ARG A 135 7.03 -13.49 -16.78
C ARG A 135 8.26 -12.61 -17.03
N PHE A 136 8.33 -11.46 -16.36
CA PHE A 136 9.48 -10.57 -16.46
C PHE A 136 10.77 -11.27 -16.04
N HIS A 137 10.75 -12.01 -14.93
CA HIS A 137 11.88 -12.78 -14.42
C HIS A 137 12.27 -13.94 -15.33
N GLU A 138 11.31 -14.62 -15.96
CA GLU A 138 11.57 -15.62 -16.99
C GLU A 138 12.31 -14.99 -18.19
N ALA A 139 11.85 -13.84 -18.69
CA ALA A 139 12.51 -13.13 -19.78
C ALA A 139 13.93 -12.63 -19.40
N CYS A 140 14.10 -12.09 -18.20
CA CYS A 140 15.42 -11.75 -17.67
C CYS A 140 16.35 -12.97 -17.60
N ALA A 141 15.83 -14.18 -17.36
CA ALA A 141 16.61 -15.41 -17.39
C ALA A 141 16.99 -15.84 -18.81
N GLU A 142 16.18 -15.50 -19.80
CA GLU A 142 16.44 -15.67 -21.23
C GLU A 142 17.47 -14.64 -21.76
N GLY A 143 17.79 -13.60 -20.98
CA GLY A 143 18.83 -12.61 -21.27
C GLY A 143 18.33 -11.30 -21.89
N SER A 144 17.04 -11.19 -22.18
CA SER A 144 16.42 -9.95 -22.65
C SER A 144 14.98 -9.86 -22.17
N ALA A 145 14.55 -8.66 -21.77
CA ALA A 145 13.17 -8.42 -21.38
C ALA A 145 12.65 -7.12 -22.00
N LYS A 146 11.41 -7.16 -22.50
CA LYS A 146 10.69 -5.99 -23.01
C LYS A 146 9.68 -5.49 -21.98
N ILE A 147 9.73 -4.20 -21.69
CA ILE A 147 8.81 -3.50 -20.81
C ILE A 147 7.99 -2.52 -21.64
N VAL A 148 6.67 -2.58 -21.48
CA VAL A 148 5.75 -1.63 -22.11
C VAL A 148 5.06 -0.83 -21.02
N ILE A 149 4.91 0.48 -21.25
CA ILE A 149 4.20 1.38 -20.35
C ILE A 149 2.98 1.91 -21.08
N MET A 150 1.79 1.57 -20.62
CA MET A 150 0.53 2.13 -21.12
C MET A 150 -0.01 3.06 -20.03
N GLY A 151 0.01 4.36 -20.33
CA GLY A 151 -0.15 5.39 -19.29
C GLY A 151 -0.82 6.66 -19.77
N ASP A 152 -0.95 7.61 -18.85
CA ASP A 152 -1.39 8.97 -19.12
C ASP A 152 -0.20 9.95 -19.32
N SER A 153 -0.46 11.26 -19.19
CA SER A 153 0.57 12.31 -19.33
C SER A 153 1.75 12.20 -18.36
N ILE A 154 1.60 11.53 -17.21
CA ILE A 154 2.68 11.44 -16.21
C ILE A 154 3.85 10.60 -16.71
N PHE A 155 3.55 9.53 -17.45
CA PHE A 155 4.57 8.67 -18.06
C PHE A 155 4.86 9.05 -19.51
N SER A 156 4.06 9.91 -20.14
CA SER A 156 4.22 10.27 -21.56
C SER A 156 5.55 10.99 -21.85
N ILE A 157 6.10 10.76 -23.05
CA ILE A 157 7.28 11.47 -23.57
C ILE A 157 7.01 12.97 -23.70
N GLY A 158 5.76 13.35 -23.98
CA GLY A 158 5.30 14.74 -24.02
C GLY A 158 4.95 15.33 -22.65
N SER A 159 5.38 14.71 -21.55
CA SER A 159 5.33 15.38 -20.25
C SER A 159 6.18 16.65 -20.29
N ASN A 160 5.73 17.72 -19.63
CA ASN A 160 6.41 19.02 -19.64
C ASN A 160 7.75 19.03 -18.87
N LEU A 161 8.49 17.93 -18.86
CA LEU A 161 9.77 17.79 -18.18
C LEU A 161 10.90 18.48 -18.96
N ILE A 162 11.91 18.95 -18.23
CA ILE A 162 13.08 19.63 -18.81
C ILE A 162 13.96 18.68 -19.65
N SER A 163 13.91 17.38 -19.37
CA SER A 163 14.68 16.34 -20.04
C SER A 163 14.03 14.98 -19.86
N THR A 164 14.19 14.09 -20.84
CA THR A 164 13.76 12.69 -20.73
C THR A 164 14.48 11.92 -19.63
N ALA A 165 15.68 12.35 -19.23
CA ALA A 165 16.41 11.77 -18.10
C ALA A 165 15.74 12.04 -16.73
N GLU A 166 14.91 13.08 -16.67
CA GLU A 166 14.12 13.42 -15.47
C GLU A 166 12.74 12.74 -15.48
N SER A 167 12.45 11.91 -16.49
CA SER A 167 11.20 11.16 -16.59
C SER A 167 11.14 10.01 -15.57
N PRO A 168 9.95 9.70 -15.00
CA PRO A 168 9.78 8.48 -14.23
C PRO A 168 10.10 7.21 -15.03
N VAL A 169 9.96 7.25 -16.37
CA VAL A 169 10.37 6.15 -17.27
C VAL A 169 11.87 5.90 -17.19
N PHE A 170 12.67 6.97 -17.16
CA PHE A 170 14.13 6.85 -17.04
C PHE A 170 14.51 6.23 -15.69
N THR A 171 13.90 6.69 -14.60
CA THR A 171 14.15 6.11 -13.26
C THR A 171 13.76 4.64 -13.18
N LEU A 172 12.60 4.27 -13.75
CA LEU A 172 12.19 2.87 -13.84
C LEU A 172 13.21 2.03 -14.62
N THR A 173 13.63 2.51 -15.79
CA THR A 173 14.59 1.81 -16.65
C THR A 173 15.93 1.61 -15.94
N ASP A 174 16.46 2.68 -15.32
CA ASP A 174 17.70 2.65 -14.55
C ASP A 174 17.64 1.63 -13.40
N GLU A 175 16.54 1.60 -12.65
CA GLU A 175 16.38 0.67 -11.54
C GLU A 175 16.22 -0.78 -12.00
N LEU A 176 15.44 -1.02 -13.06
CA LEU A 176 15.30 -2.36 -13.67
C LEU A 176 16.66 -2.90 -14.13
N MET A 177 17.49 -2.07 -14.76
CA MET A 177 18.83 -2.43 -15.22
C MET A 177 19.78 -2.71 -14.06
N LYS A 178 19.75 -1.89 -13.00
CA LYS A 178 20.57 -2.08 -11.78
C LYS A 178 20.26 -3.40 -11.08
N GLN A 179 18.98 -3.75 -10.97
CA GLN A 179 18.56 -4.97 -10.28
C GLN A 179 18.61 -6.23 -11.17
N ASN A 180 18.81 -6.08 -12.49
CA ASN A 180 18.92 -7.20 -13.44
C ASN A 180 20.18 -7.05 -14.33
N PRO A 181 21.39 -7.13 -13.74
CA PRO A 181 22.62 -6.95 -14.50
C PRO A 181 22.77 -8.00 -15.60
N GLY A 182 23.25 -7.58 -16.77
CA GLY A 182 23.50 -8.45 -17.92
C GLY A 182 22.26 -8.81 -18.76
N VAL A 183 21.08 -8.26 -18.44
CA VAL A 183 19.87 -8.41 -19.26
C VAL A 183 19.76 -7.25 -20.26
N ASP A 184 19.44 -7.54 -21.52
CA ASP A 184 19.05 -6.53 -22.51
C ASP A 184 17.62 -6.04 -22.24
N ILE A 185 17.51 -4.92 -21.53
CA ILE A 185 16.26 -4.28 -21.12
C ILE A 185 15.81 -3.30 -22.21
N ARG A 186 14.63 -3.55 -22.80
CA ARG A 186 14.02 -2.67 -23.82
C ARG A 186 12.73 -2.07 -23.29
N VAL A 187 12.59 -0.76 -23.38
CA VAL A 187 11.40 -0.04 -22.89
C VAL A 187 10.65 0.61 -24.04
N VAL A 188 9.35 0.34 -24.15
CA VAL A 188 8.44 0.98 -25.10
C VAL A 188 7.44 1.82 -24.32
N ASN A 189 7.55 3.14 -24.45
CA ASN A 189 6.67 4.07 -23.75
C ASN A 189 5.45 4.41 -24.61
N CYS A 190 4.34 3.73 -24.34
CA CYS A 190 3.05 3.91 -25.00
C CYS A 190 2.11 4.85 -24.23
N ALA A 191 2.61 5.66 -23.29
CA ALA A 191 1.77 6.56 -22.49
C ALA A 191 1.37 7.84 -23.24
N ILE A 192 0.08 8.19 -23.20
CA ILE A 192 -0.51 9.30 -23.96
C ILE A 192 -1.14 10.32 -23.00
N GLY A 193 -0.90 11.61 -23.22
CA GLY A 193 -1.48 12.66 -22.39
C GLY A 193 -3.01 12.64 -22.32
N GLY A 194 -3.56 12.95 -21.15
CA GLY A 194 -5.02 13.10 -20.93
C GLY A 194 -5.82 11.81 -20.88
N GLN A 195 -5.17 10.63 -20.95
CA GLN A 195 -5.88 9.36 -20.97
C GLN A 195 -6.45 8.96 -19.60
N THR A 196 -7.59 8.28 -19.66
CA THR A 196 -8.32 7.67 -18.55
C THR A 196 -8.33 6.15 -18.68
N TRP A 197 -8.82 5.42 -17.67
CA TRP A 197 -9.03 3.97 -17.80
C TRP A 197 -9.99 3.61 -18.93
N SER A 198 -11.03 4.41 -19.15
CA SER A 198 -11.94 4.28 -20.30
C SER A 198 -11.22 4.48 -21.63
N GLY A 199 -10.30 5.46 -21.69
CA GLY A 199 -9.48 5.72 -22.87
C GLY A 199 -8.59 4.53 -23.23
N MET A 200 -7.98 3.88 -22.24
CA MET A 200 -7.17 2.67 -22.46
C MET A 200 -8.00 1.48 -22.98
N TRP A 201 -9.23 1.31 -22.47
CA TRP A 201 -10.10 0.21 -22.86
C TRP A 201 -10.79 0.42 -24.22
N SER A 202 -10.96 1.66 -24.68
CA SER A 202 -11.72 1.96 -25.91
C SER A 202 -11.13 1.33 -27.17
N ASP A 203 -12.00 0.81 -28.05
CA ASP A 203 -11.62 0.34 -29.39
C ASP A 203 -11.35 1.49 -30.38
N THR A 204 -11.73 2.72 -30.04
CA THR A 204 -11.50 3.90 -30.89
C THR A 204 -10.21 4.64 -30.55
N SER A 205 -9.65 4.40 -29.36
CA SER A 205 -8.40 5.03 -28.93
C SER A 205 -7.25 4.59 -29.82
N GLN A 206 -6.60 5.55 -30.45
CA GLN A 206 -5.43 5.32 -31.28
C GLN A 206 -4.18 5.18 -30.41
N PRO A 207 -3.18 4.37 -30.83
CA PRO A 207 -1.87 4.35 -30.18
C PRO A 207 -1.18 5.71 -30.30
N PRO A 208 -0.06 5.91 -29.57
CA PRO A 208 0.60 7.21 -29.57
C PRO A 208 1.05 7.65 -30.97
N PRO A 209 0.88 8.94 -31.32
CA PRO A 209 1.14 9.43 -32.67
C PRO A 209 2.61 9.44 -33.08
N TRP A 210 3.54 9.17 -32.16
CA TRP A 210 4.96 9.04 -32.42
C TRP A 210 5.40 7.60 -32.73
N PHE A 211 4.46 6.66 -32.82
CA PHE A 211 4.70 5.32 -33.35
C PHE A 211 3.96 5.13 -34.67
N ASP A 212 4.61 4.45 -35.61
CA ASP A 212 3.95 4.03 -36.85
C ASP A 212 2.89 2.96 -36.54
N ASN A 213 1.66 3.20 -37.00
CA ASN A 213 0.53 2.30 -36.81
C ASN A 213 -0.09 1.90 -38.17
N GLU A 214 0.73 1.37 -39.07
CA GLU A 214 0.31 0.99 -40.43
C GLU A 214 -0.83 -0.04 -40.41
N SER A 215 -0.84 -0.90 -39.38
CA SER A 215 -1.86 -1.94 -39.17
C SER A 215 -3.18 -1.40 -38.60
N LYS A 216 -3.29 -0.09 -38.35
CA LYS A 216 -4.49 0.60 -37.83
C LYS A 216 -5.05 -0.06 -36.56
N LEU A 217 -4.16 -0.54 -35.71
CA LEU A 217 -4.52 -1.14 -34.43
C LEU A 217 -5.06 -0.06 -33.50
N ASN A 218 -6.00 -0.42 -32.64
CA ASN A 218 -6.31 0.42 -31.49
C ASN A 218 -5.19 0.32 -30.44
N TRP A 219 -5.21 1.23 -29.46
CA TRP A 219 -4.11 1.39 -28.51
C TRP A 219 -3.80 0.12 -27.71
N LYS A 220 -4.81 -0.60 -27.21
CA LYS A 220 -4.59 -1.85 -26.45
C LYS A 220 -4.10 -3.00 -27.34
N GLN A 221 -4.55 -3.09 -28.59
CA GLN A 221 -4.05 -4.05 -29.57
C GLN A 221 -2.59 -3.75 -29.95
N PHE A 222 -2.24 -2.47 -30.11
CA PHE A 222 -0.88 -2.04 -30.36
C PHE A 222 0.07 -2.47 -29.21
N VAL A 223 -0.35 -2.30 -27.95
CA VAL A 223 0.42 -2.76 -26.78
C VAL A 223 0.61 -4.29 -26.76
N ILE A 224 -0.38 -5.07 -27.20
CA ILE A 224 -0.24 -6.52 -27.35
C ILE A 224 0.78 -6.89 -28.42
N GLU A 225 0.78 -6.20 -29.56
CA GLU A 225 1.72 -6.47 -30.66
C GLU A 225 3.17 -6.15 -30.26
N GLU A 226 3.36 -5.26 -29.29
CA GLU A 226 4.67 -5.09 -28.65
C GLU A 226 5.12 -6.33 -27.86
N ASN A 227 4.22 -7.23 -27.48
CA ASN A 227 4.53 -8.48 -26.77
C ASN A 227 5.39 -8.25 -25.50
N PRO A 228 4.89 -7.48 -24.52
CA PRO A 228 5.61 -7.19 -23.27
C PRO A 228 5.91 -8.42 -22.41
N ASP A 229 7.02 -8.37 -21.69
CA ASP A 229 7.30 -9.27 -20.55
C ASP A 229 6.88 -8.64 -19.22
N LEU A 230 6.93 -7.30 -19.15
CA LEU A 230 6.42 -6.46 -18.06
C LEU A 230 5.55 -5.35 -18.66
N LEU A 231 4.35 -5.19 -18.11
CA LEU A 231 3.41 -4.13 -18.49
C LEU A 231 3.13 -3.24 -17.28
N ILE A 232 3.42 -1.95 -17.41
CA ILE A 232 3.02 -0.93 -16.43
C ILE A 232 1.75 -0.25 -16.93
N LEU A 233 0.67 -0.34 -16.16
CA LEU A 233 -0.59 0.35 -16.44
C LEU A 233 -0.75 1.54 -15.49
N TYR A 234 -0.91 2.76 -16.01
CA TYR A 234 -0.99 3.98 -15.18
C TYR A 234 -2.10 4.95 -15.65
N SER A 235 -3.13 5.16 -14.84
CA SER A 235 -4.13 6.22 -15.05
C SER A 235 -4.80 6.57 -13.71
N GLY A 236 -5.94 7.27 -13.74
CA GLY A 236 -6.70 7.68 -12.55
C GLY A 236 -6.62 9.18 -12.25
N GLY A 237 -5.58 9.88 -12.71
CA GLY A 237 -5.45 11.33 -12.51
C GLY A 237 -6.44 12.15 -13.37
N ASN A 238 -6.85 11.59 -14.51
CA ASN A 238 -7.86 12.18 -15.40
C ASN A 238 -9.28 11.64 -15.13
N ASP A 239 -9.42 10.65 -14.25
CA ASP A 239 -10.69 10.02 -13.86
C ASP A 239 -11.35 10.73 -12.66
N GLY A 240 -10.95 11.98 -12.38
CA GLY A 240 -11.37 12.72 -11.17
C GLY A 240 -12.86 13.08 -11.13
N TYR A 241 -13.55 13.06 -12.27
CA TYR A 241 -15.01 13.17 -12.31
C TYR A 241 -15.70 11.82 -12.16
N GLU A 242 -15.17 10.80 -12.81
CA GLU A 242 -15.73 9.45 -12.82
C GLU A 242 -14.67 8.46 -13.32
N ILE A 243 -14.39 7.43 -12.52
CA ILE A 243 -13.63 6.26 -12.96
C ILE A 243 -14.59 5.22 -13.53
N SER A 244 -14.32 4.76 -14.75
CA SER A 244 -14.99 3.57 -15.29
C SER A 244 -14.36 2.32 -14.68
N VAL A 245 -14.99 1.82 -13.63
CA VAL A 245 -14.58 0.58 -12.93
C VAL A 245 -14.60 -0.63 -13.87
N GLU A 246 -15.58 -0.68 -14.77
CA GLU A 246 -15.68 -1.73 -15.79
C GLU A 246 -14.50 -1.67 -16.77
N SER A 247 -14.17 -0.50 -17.29
CA SER A 247 -13.03 -0.33 -18.20
C SER A 247 -11.70 -0.65 -17.51
N PHE A 248 -11.52 -0.22 -16.26
CA PHE A 248 -10.37 -0.58 -15.43
C PHE A 248 -10.19 -2.09 -15.31
N ARG A 249 -11.27 -2.83 -15.01
CA ARG A 249 -11.19 -4.28 -14.86
C ARG A 249 -10.92 -4.95 -16.21
N ASN A 250 -11.68 -4.58 -17.23
CA ASN A 250 -11.62 -5.22 -18.55
C ASN A 250 -10.25 -5.05 -19.19
N ILE A 251 -9.57 -3.89 -19.05
CA ILE A 251 -8.24 -3.70 -19.62
C ILE A 251 -7.19 -4.60 -18.95
N ILE A 252 -7.28 -4.83 -17.63
CA ILE A 252 -6.38 -5.73 -16.92
C ILE A 252 -6.63 -7.18 -17.35
N GLU A 253 -7.89 -7.63 -17.33
CA GLU A 253 -8.28 -8.98 -17.75
C GLU A 253 -7.86 -9.26 -19.20
N TYR A 254 -8.02 -8.27 -20.08
CA TYR A 254 -7.58 -8.34 -21.47
C TYR A 254 -6.07 -8.59 -21.60
N PHE A 255 -5.23 -7.91 -20.81
CA PHE A 255 -3.79 -8.15 -20.85
C PHE A 255 -3.35 -9.41 -20.09
N GLN A 256 -4.17 -9.97 -19.21
CA GLN A 256 -3.90 -11.25 -18.54
C GLN A 256 -4.23 -12.46 -19.41
N ASP A 257 -5.19 -12.31 -20.34
CA ASP A 257 -5.58 -13.37 -21.25
C ASP A 257 -4.46 -13.68 -22.25
N LYS A 258 -3.88 -14.87 -22.09
CA LYS A 258 -2.78 -15.37 -22.92
C LYS A 258 -3.18 -15.55 -24.39
N GLU A 259 -4.46 -15.76 -24.69
CA GLU A 259 -4.95 -15.96 -26.06
C GLU A 259 -4.85 -14.69 -26.90
N ASN A 260 -4.73 -13.53 -26.25
CA ASN A 260 -4.48 -12.26 -26.92
C ASN A 260 -3.04 -12.14 -27.44
N TYR A 261 -2.09 -12.97 -26.98
CA TYR A 261 -0.68 -12.86 -27.35
C TYR A 261 -0.26 -13.96 -28.32
N ARG A 262 0.48 -13.58 -29.38
CA ARG A 262 0.97 -14.52 -30.41
C ARG A 262 1.85 -15.64 -29.85
N ASN A 263 2.57 -15.38 -28.75
CA ASN A 263 3.43 -16.36 -28.09
C ASN A 263 2.72 -17.15 -26.98
N GLY A 264 1.43 -16.89 -26.72
CA GLY A 264 0.67 -17.51 -25.63
C GLY A 264 1.18 -17.18 -24.23
N LYS A 265 1.95 -16.10 -24.05
CA LYS A 265 2.50 -15.66 -22.76
C LYS A 265 1.99 -14.25 -22.43
N SER A 266 1.23 -14.11 -21.34
CA SER A 266 0.85 -12.81 -20.81
C SER A 266 1.98 -12.16 -19.99
N PRO A 267 2.09 -10.83 -19.98
CA PRO A 267 3.10 -10.09 -19.22
C PRO A 267 2.85 -10.17 -17.71
N SER A 268 3.91 -9.92 -16.94
CA SER A 268 3.75 -9.45 -15.57
C SER A 268 3.11 -8.06 -15.59
N ILE A 269 2.05 -7.84 -14.83
CA ILE A 269 1.33 -6.55 -14.79
C ILE A 269 1.61 -5.85 -13.46
N ILE A 270 2.00 -4.58 -13.54
CA ILE A 270 2.16 -3.69 -12.40
C ILE A 270 1.24 -2.48 -12.57
N LEU A 271 0.44 -2.20 -11.54
CA LEU A 271 -0.49 -1.06 -11.54
C LEU A 271 0.17 0.17 -10.94
N GLY A 272 0.11 1.29 -11.64
CA GLY A 272 0.46 2.59 -11.11
C GLY A 272 -0.71 3.22 -10.36
N VAL A 273 -0.57 3.41 -9.05
CA VAL A 273 -1.55 4.14 -8.25
C VAL A 273 -1.18 5.62 -8.27
N THR A 274 -2.00 6.40 -8.98
CA THR A 274 -1.75 7.84 -9.18
C THR A 274 -1.66 8.63 -7.87
N TYR A 275 -1.16 9.84 -7.96
CA TYR A 275 -1.12 10.83 -6.90
C TYR A 275 -2.15 11.93 -7.11
N GLN A 276 -2.16 12.92 -6.21
CA GLN A 276 -3.20 13.94 -6.14
C GLN A 276 -2.68 15.27 -6.62
N PRO A 277 -3.39 15.97 -7.53
CA PRO A 277 -2.86 17.19 -8.09
C PRO A 277 -2.68 18.32 -7.11
N SER A 278 -1.94 19.34 -7.59
CA SER A 278 -1.93 20.64 -6.97
C SER A 278 -3.37 21.12 -6.80
N ILE A 279 -3.75 21.38 -5.56
CA ILE A 279 -5.09 21.92 -5.22
C ILE A 279 -5.25 23.37 -5.68
N TYR A 280 -4.18 23.96 -6.24
CA TYR A 280 -4.14 25.32 -6.79
C TYR A 280 -4.22 25.35 -8.32
N SER A 281 -4.28 24.19 -8.96
CA SER A 281 -4.45 24.09 -10.40
C SER A 281 -5.91 24.27 -10.79
N SER A 282 -6.20 25.26 -11.65
CA SER A 282 -7.51 25.35 -12.30
C SER A 282 -7.64 24.41 -13.51
N VAL A 283 -6.54 23.77 -13.94
CA VAL A 283 -6.59 22.80 -15.05
C VAL A 283 -7.38 21.57 -14.61
N ASN A 284 -8.26 21.07 -15.48
CA ASN A 284 -9.17 19.95 -15.20
C ASN A 284 -9.97 20.09 -13.89
N ASP A 285 -10.17 21.32 -13.43
CA ASP A 285 -10.85 21.62 -12.17
C ASP A 285 -10.22 20.96 -10.93
N TYR A 286 -8.91 20.70 -10.95
CA TYR A 286 -8.20 20.08 -9.83
C TYR A 286 -8.26 20.88 -8.52
N ASN A 287 -8.59 22.17 -8.58
CA ASN A 287 -8.86 23.01 -7.41
C ASN A 287 -10.23 22.76 -6.76
N LYS A 288 -11.11 21.94 -7.35
CA LYS A 288 -12.41 21.58 -6.78
C LYS A 288 -12.29 20.34 -5.90
N ALA A 289 -12.91 20.38 -4.72
CA ALA A 289 -12.97 19.25 -3.79
C ALA A 289 -13.54 17.99 -4.44
N LEU A 290 -14.62 18.13 -5.23
CA LEU A 290 -15.24 17.02 -5.95
C LEU A 290 -14.24 16.23 -6.82
N VAL A 291 -13.37 16.93 -7.55
CA VAL A 291 -12.39 16.29 -8.45
C VAL A 291 -11.28 15.62 -7.64
N GLN A 292 -10.80 16.27 -6.58
CA GLN A 292 -9.82 15.68 -5.65
C GLN A 292 -10.37 14.43 -4.96
N ASP A 293 -11.64 14.42 -4.58
CA ASP A 293 -12.30 13.26 -4.00
C ASP A 293 -12.46 12.13 -5.02
N GLY A 294 -12.81 12.44 -6.28
CA GLY A 294 -12.87 11.44 -7.36
C GLY A 294 -11.51 10.84 -7.71
N ILE A 295 -10.43 11.61 -7.66
CA ILE A 295 -9.07 11.05 -7.80
C ILE A 295 -8.72 10.16 -6.59
N THR A 296 -9.17 10.51 -5.37
CA THR A 296 -8.99 9.67 -4.16
C THR A 296 -9.75 8.36 -4.29
N TYR A 297 -10.93 8.42 -4.89
CA TYR A 297 -11.74 7.27 -5.22
C TYR A 297 -10.99 6.35 -6.19
N ALA A 298 -10.49 6.89 -7.31
CA ALA A 298 -9.76 6.13 -8.33
C ALA A 298 -8.46 5.49 -7.80
N LEU A 299 -7.63 6.24 -7.07
CA LEU A 299 -6.36 5.72 -6.54
C LEU A 299 -6.59 4.62 -5.49
N THR A 300 -7.63 4.76 -4.66
CA THR A 300 -7.93 3.77 -3.63
C THR A 300 -8.51 2.50 -4.24
N TYR A 301 -9.36 2.64 -5.26
CA TYR A 301 -9.85 1.51 -6.02
C TYR A 301 -8.69 0.73 -6.68
N ALA A 302 -7.79 1.41 -7.39
CA ALA A 302 -6.66 0.78 -8.04
C ALA A 302 -5.75 0.03 -7.06
N ARG A 303 -5.44 0.64 -5.91
CA ARG A 303 -4.65 0.00 -4.84
C ARG A 303 -5.32 -1.26 -4.30
N ASN A 304 -6.58 -1.15 -3.89
CA ASN A 304 -7.29 -2.28 -3.28
C ASN A 304 -7.56 -3.39 -4.29
N TYR A 305 -7.79 -3.05 -5.57
CA TYR A 305 -7.87 -4.03 -6.64
C TYR A 305 -6.54 -4.79 -6.81
N ALA A 306 -5.41 -4.09 -6.82
CA ALA A 306 -4.10 -4.72 -6.90
C ALA A 306 -3.89 -5.73 -5.75
N ILE A 307 -4.17 -5.30 -4.51
CA ILE A 307 -4.04 -6.16 -3.33
C ILE A 307 -4.98 -7.37 -3.41
N ALA A 308 -6.27 -7.14 -3.68
CA ALA A 308 -7.28 -8.21 -3.74
C ALA A 308 -7.03 -9.23 -4.87
N LYS A 309 -6.38 -8.82 -5.96
CA LYS A 309 -6.04 -9.69 -7.10
C LYS A 309 -4.58 -10.18 -7.08
N GLY A 310 -3.81 -9.86 -6.04
CA GLY A 310 -2.40 -10.28 -5.94
C GLY A 310 -1.49 -9.70 -7.02
N LEU A 311 -1.79 -8.49 -7.51
CA LEU A 311 -0.98 -7.77 -8.48
C LEU A 311 0.02 -6.85 -7.78
N GLY A 312 1.19 -6.67 -8.40
CA GLY A 312 2.13 -5.65 -7.95
C GLY A 312 1.63 -4.25 -8.30
N TYR A 313 1.98 -3.26 -7.48
CA TYR A 313 1.60 -1.87 -7.71
C TYR A 313 2.66 -0.87 -7.24
N LEU A 314 2.63 0.34 -7.78
CA LEU A 314 3.46 1.48 -7.40
C LEU A 314 2.59 2.56 -6.76
N ASP A 315 2.71 2.75 -5.44
CA ASP A 315 1.82 3.63 -4.68
C ASP A 315 2.33 5.06 -4.53
N PHE A 316 2.32 5.79 -5.65
CA PHE A 316 2.73 7.18 -5.66
C PHE A 316 1.80 8.05 -4.81
N GLY A 317 0.50 7.76 -4.78
CA GLY A 317 -0.48 8.51 -4.01
C GLY A 317 -0.27 8.46 -2.50
N ARG A 318 0.06 7.29 -1.94
CA ARG A 318 0.37 7.16 -0.51
C ARG A 318 1.63 7.94 -0.14
N TRP A 319 2.72 7.73 -0.88
CA TRP A 319 3.99 8.43 -0.61
C TRP A 319 3.87 9.94 -0.77
N HIS A 320 3.17 10.40 -1.81
CA HIS A 320 2.87 11.79 -2.04
C HIS A 320 2.10 12.42 -0.86
N SER A 321 1.06 11.74 -0.37
CA SER A 321 0.26 12.22 0.77
C SER A 321 1.09 12.32 2.05
N MET A 322 2.03 11.38 2.26
CA MET A 322 2.94 11.42 3.41
C MET A 322 3.92 12.61 3.32
N LEU A 323 4.48 12.87 2.14
CA LEU A 323 5.45 13.94 1.92
C LEU A 323 4.84 15.33 1.95
N ARG A 324 3.68 15.51 1.29
CA ARG A 324 3.02 16.81 1.10
C ARG A 324 2.00 17.12 2.19
N ASP A 325 1.13 16.16 2.50
CA ASP A 325 -0.02 16.35 3.40
C ASP A 325 0.27 15.86 4.83
N GLY A 326 1.42 15.20 5.04
CA GLY A 326 1.91 14.74 6.34
C GLY A 326 1.04 13.66 6.99
N ILE A 327 0.33 12.87 6.19
CA ILE A 327 -0.54 11.77 6.64
C ILE A 327 -0.27 10.51 5.81
N ASP A 328 -0.24 9.35 6.47
CA ASP A 328 -0.40 8.07 5.80
C ASP A 328 -1.89 7.72 5.65
N PRO A 329 -2.46 7.71 4.44
CA PRO A 329 -3.86 7.35 4.25
C PRO A 329 -4.15 5.86 4.50
N CYS A 330 -3.12 4.99 4.62
CA CYS A 330 -3.29 3.55 4.82
C CYS A 330 -2.98 3.09 6.26
N GLU A 331 -2.36 3.92 7.10
CA GLU A 331 -2.10 3.57 8.50
C GLU A 331 -3.06 4.33 9.42
N LEU A 332 -4.26 3.75 9.61
CA LEU A 332 -5.31 4.35 10.44
C LEU A 332 -5.43 3.69 11.81
N SER A 333 -5.72 4.48 12.82
CA SER A 333 -6.28 4.09 14.11
C SER A 333 -7.78 4.29 14.07
N LEU A 334 -8.53 3.24 14.43
CA LEU A 334 -9.97 3.33 14.64
C LEU A 334 -10.20 3.67 16.11
N THR A 335 -10.87 4.78 16.38
CA THR A 335 -11.20 5.18 17.76
C THR A 335 -12.69 5.24 17.96
N ARG A 336 -13.10 4.98 19.21
CA ARG A 336 -14.51 4.81 19.59
C ARG A 336 -15.25 6.14 19.52
N VAL A 337 -16.46 6.14 18.96
CA VAL A 337 -17.34 7.31 18.99
C VAL A 337 -17.93 7.53 20.39
N MET A 338 -18.34 8.75 20.71
CA MET A 338 -19.13 9.02 21.91
C MET A 338 -20.62 8.97 21.56
N PRO A 339 -21.44 8.14 22.24
CA PRO A 339 -22.90 8.18 22.08
C PRO A 339 -23.44 9.59 22.32
N ALA A 340 -24.47 9.97 21.57
CA ALA A 340 -25.04 11.31 21.61
C ALA A 340 -26.56 11.25 21.63
N MET A 341 -27.16 12.02 22.55
CA MET A 341 -28.61 12.21 22.61
C MET A 341 -29.14 12.74 21.28
N GLY A 342 -30.30 12.22 20.84
CA GLY A 342 -30.91 12.60 19.56
C GLY A 342 -30.34 11.89 18.32
N THR A 343 -29.38 10.98 18.49
CA THR A 343 -28.87 10.13 17.41
C THR A 343 -29.39 8.69 17.52
N THR A 344 -29.10 7.84 16.53
CA THR A 344 -29.42 6.40 16.56
C THR A 344 -28.52 5.58 17.50
N LEU A 345 -27.62 6.23 18.25
CA LEU A 345 -26.78 5.67 19.30
C LEU A 345 -26.80 6.60 20.52
N THR A 346 -27.82 6.44 21.37
CA THR A 346 -28.02 7.27 22.56
C THR A 346 -27.16 6.84 23.74
N ALA A 347 -26.92 5.54 23.88
CA ALA A 347 -26.08 4.94 24.90
C ALA A 347 -25.50 3.62 24.38
N TRP A 348 -24.56 3.03 25.11
CA TRP A 348 -24.10 1.68 24.80
C TRP A 348 -24.95 0.62 25.47
N SER A 349 -25.00 -0.57 24.89
CA SER A 349 -25.68 -1.73 25.48
C SER A 349 -27.19 -1.55 25.70
N GLU A 350 -27.78 -0.54 25.07
CA GLU A 350 -29.23 -0.35 24.99
C GLU A 350 -29.75 -0.81 23.62
N VAL A 351 -31.02 -1.19 23.58
CA VAL A 351 -31.68 -1.59 22.34
C VAL A 351 -31.95 -0.35 21.50
N MET A 352 -31.30 -0.27 20.35
CA MET A 352 -31.50 0.76 19.34
C MET A 352 -32.62 0.33 18.38
N PRO A 353 -33.56 1.24 18.05
CA PRO A 353 -34.56 0.95 17.06
C PRO A 353 -33.91 0.90 15.67
N VAL A 354 -34.18 -0.19 14.96
CA VAL A 354 -34.00 -0.28 13.51
C VAL A 354 -35.24 0.37 12.87
N ASN A 355 -35.08 1.07 11.74
CA ASN A 355 -36.22 1.74 11.09
C ASN A 355 -37.20 0.72 10.46
N ASP A 356 -38.35 1.20 9.97
CA ASP A 356 -39.37 0.37 9.33
C ASP A 356 -38.89 -0.36 8.05
N GLU A 357 -37.72 0.02 7.51
CA GLU A 357 -37.07 -0.64 6.38
C GLU A 357 -36.03 -1.70 6.79
N ASN A 358 -35.96 -2.03 8.08
CA ASN A 358 -34.98 -2.91 8.70
C ASN A 358 -33.53 -2.42 8.54
N ILE A 359 -33.32 -1.10 8.53
CA ILE A 359 -32.02 -0.45 8.39
C ILE A 359 -31.65 0.30 9.68
N TRP A 360 -30.44 0.07 10.16
CA TRP A 360 -29.78 0.96 11.12
C TRP A 360 -28.67 1.72 10.42
N ILE A 361 -28.79 3.05 10.43
CA ILE A 361 -27.80 3.92 9.82
C ILE A 361 -26.82 4.36 10.90
N PHE A 362 -25.53 4.38 10.58
CA PHE A 362 -24.52 4.86 11.52
C PHE A 362 -24.89 6.28 11.99
N PRO A 363 -24.78 6.55 13.30
CA PRO A 363 -25.22 7.80 13.91
C PRO A 363 -24.27 8.94 13.52
N GLU A 364 -24.73 10.18 13.69
CA GLU A 364 -23.86 11.37 13.68
C GLU A 364 -23.15 11.53 15.04
N CYS A 365 -22.47 10.47 15.48
CA CYS A 365 -21.61 10.48 16.67
C CYS A 365 -20.16 10.73 16.25
N VAL A 366 -19.40 11.42 17.10
CA VAL A 366 -18.01 11.78 16.81
C VAL A 366 -17.05 11.02 17.73
N ASN A 367 -15.90 10.61 17.21
CA ASN A 367 -14.81 10.06 18.02
C ASN A 367 -13.90 11.16 18.58
N ASP A 368 -12.95 10.77 19.44
CA ASP A 368 -11.96 11.68 20.03
C ASP A 368 -11.06 12.41 19.02
N THR A 369 -10.91 11.84 17.83
CA THR A 369 -10.19 12.49 16.73
C THR A 369 -11.05 13.51 15.99
N GLY A 370 -12.38 13.48 16.09
CA GLY A 370 -13.29 14.37 15.36
C GLY A 370 -13.86 13.79 14.05
N VAL A 371 -13.73 12.47 13.85
CA VAL A 371 -14.37 11.76 12.74
C VAL A 371 -15.79 11.38 13.14
N PHE A 372 -16.76 11.70 12.27
CA PHE A 372 -18.15 11.29 12.45
C PHE A 372 -18.39 9.87 11.93
N SER A 373 -19.15 9.05 12.66
CA SER A 373 -19.45 7.68 12.22
C SER A 373 -20.31 7.59 10.97
N ASN A 374 -21.14 8.58 10.69
CA ASN A 374 -21.91 8.68 9.44
C ASN A 374 -21.11 9.30 8.28
N HIS A 375 -19.82 9.61 8.48
CA HIS A 375 -18.93 10.19 7.47
C HIS A 375 -17.49 9.68 7.69
N CYS A 376 -17.30 8.38 7.50
CA CYS A 376 -16.03 7.70 7.73
C CYS A 376 -15.64 6.86 6.49
N THR A 377 -14.37 6.47 6.41
CA THR A 377 -13.89 5.51 5.40
C THR A 377 -13.76 4.13 5.99
N ASP A 378 -13.43 4.02 7.28
CA ASP A 378 -13.06 2.78 7.95
C ASP A 378 -13.76 2.70 9.30
N TRP A 379 -14.15 1.49 9.70
CA TRP A 379 -14.95 1.29 10.89
C TRP A 379 -14.85 -0.13 11.43
N LEU A 380 -15.16 -0.26 12.72
CA LEU A 380 -15.41 -1.50 13.42
C LEU A 380 -16.75 -1.35 14.13
N LEU A 381 -17.64 -2.32 13.94
CA LEU A 381 -18.92 -2.40 14.62
C LEU A 381 -19.01 -3.73 15.36
N SER A 382 -19.27 -3.67 16.67
CA SER A 382 -19.60 -4.83 17.47
C SER A 382 -20.99 -4.66 18.08
N PHE A 383 -21.86 -5.64 17.85
CA PHE A 383 -23.29 -5.52 18.13
C PHE A 383 -23.93 -6.88 18.40
N LEU A 384 -25.07 -6.87 19.08
CA LEU A 384 -25.99 -8.01 19.18
C LEU A 384 -27.27 -7.69 18.43
N VAL A 385 -27.76 -8.67 17.67
CA VAL A 385 -29.14 -8.69 17.15
C VAL A 385 -30.00 -9.52 18.08
N THR A 386 -31.18 -9.02 18.46
CA THR A 386 -32.02 -9.68 19.48
C THR A 386 -32.81 -10.88 18.96
N ALA A 387 -32.78 -11.13 17.66
CA ALA A 387 -33.45 -12.22 16.97
C ALA A 387 -32.65 -12.65 15.74
N ASN A 388 -33.07 -13.73 15.07
CA ASN A 388 -32.47 -14.17 13.82
C ASN A 388 -32.58 -13.06 12.76
N PRO A 389 -31.46 -12.57 12.19
CA PRO A 389 -31.49 -11.44 11.26
C PRO A 389 -31.97 -11.80 9.84
N GLU A 390 -32.13 -13.09 9.52
CA GLU A 390 -32.33 -13.68 8.17
C GLU A 390 -31.19 -13.42 7.17
N PHE A 391 -30.77 -12.15 7.04
CA PHE A 391 -29.54 -11.73 6.39
C PHE A 391 -29.00 -10.44 7.02
N ILE A 392 -27.75 -10.12 6.72
CA ILE A 392 -27.12 -8.83 7.00
C ILE A 392 -26.53 -8.30 5.68
N GLU A 393 -26.87 -7.07 5.30
CA GLU A 393 -26.27 -6.34 4.17
C GLU A 393 -25.59 -5.07 4.69
N ILE A 394 -24.35 -4.83 4.25
CA ILE A 394 -23.56 -3.66 4.64
C ILE A 394 -22.82 -3.10 3.43
N PRO A 395 -22.97 -1.80 3.09
CA PRO A 395 -22.11 -1.16 2.11
C PRO A 395 -20.71 -0.95 2.68
N LEU A 396 -19.70 -1.25 1.88
CA LEU A 396 -18.29 -1.17 2.27
C LEU A 396 -17.61 0.14 1.85
N SER A 397 -18.30 0.97 1.05
CA SER A 397 -17.86 2.30 0.65
C SER A 397 -19.01 3.15 0.10
N ALA A 398 -18.73 4.39 -0.29
CA ALA A 398 -19.71 5.29 -0.92
C ALA A 398 -20.40 4.64 -2.12
N LYS A 399 -21.70 4.91 -2.28
CA LYS A 399 -22.39 4.69 -3.55
C LYS A 399 -21.75 5.62 -4.57
N ASN A 400 -21.21 5.08 -5.66
CA ASN A 400 -20.66 5.88 -6.74
C ASN A 400 -21.73 6.84 -7.28
N TYR A 401 -21.33 7.97 -7.87
CA TYR A 401 -22.26 8.98 -8.39
C TYR A 401 -23.11 8.48 -9.57
N THR A 402 -22.74 7.36 -10.20
CA THR A 402 -23.30 6.93 -11.50
C THR A 402 -23.56 5.43 -11.65
N THR A 403 -22.96 4.55 -10.84
CA THR A 403 -23.17 3.09 -10.96
C THR A 403 -24.38 2.62 -10.16
N LYS A 404 -25.30 1.90 -10.81
CA LYS A 404 -26.48 1.26 -10.17
C LYS A 404 -26.12 0.21 -9.10
N ASN A 405 -24.86 -0.21 -9.00
CA ASN A 405 -24.44 -1.34 -8.19
C ASN A 405 -23.78 -0.90 -6.88
N LYS A 406 -24.04 -1.65 -5.82
CA LYS A 406 -23.51 -1.35 -4.49
C LYS A 406 -22.20 -2.12 -4.27
N ASN A 407 -21.19 -1.45 -3.74
CA ASN A 407 -20.06 -2.13 -3.11
C ASN A 407 -20.51 -2.61 -1.73
N SER A 408 -20.92 -3.87 -1.62
CA SER A 408 -21.61 -4.37 -0.43
C SER A 408 -21.23 -5.79 -0.08
N LEU A 409 -21.26 -6.06 1.22
CA LEU A 409 -21.13 -7.35 1.83
C LEU A 409 -22.52 -7.88 2.16
N TYR A 410 -22.76 -9.15 1.84
CA TYR A 410 -23.97 -9.88 2.16
C TYR A 410 -23.61 -11.07 3.03
N ILE A 411 -24.28 -11.20 4.18
CA ILE A 411 -24.13 -12.31 5.13
C ILE A 411 -25.49 -12.98 5.22
N ARG A 412 -25.61 -14.24 4.83
CA ARG A 412 -26.91 -14.92 4.64
C ARG A 412 -26.90 -16.33 5.19
N ASN A 413 -28.08 -16.82 5.57
CA ASN A 413 -28.27 -18.23 5.85
C ASN A 413 -28.25 -19.03 4.53
N SER A 414 -27.35 -20.00 4.43
CA SER A 414 -27.32 -20.98 3.35
C SER A 414 -27.32 -22.37 3.94
N TYR A 415 -28.50 -23.00 3.99
CA TYR A 415 -28.70 -24.35 4.54
C TYR A 415 -28.22 -24.52 6.00
N GLY A 416 -28.46 -23.51 6.84
CA GLY A 416 -28.07 -23.51 8.24
C GLY A 416 -26.64 -23.06 8.51
N LYS A 417 -25.90 -22.64 7.48
CA LYS A 417 -24.53 -22.12 7.59
C LYS A 417 -24.46 -20.64 7.20
N ILE A 418 -23.42 -19.94 7.68
CA ILE A 418 -23.17 -18.56 7.29
C ILE A 418 -22.50 -18.52 5.92
N ARG A 419 -23.17 -17.89 4.95
CA ARG A 419 -22.64 -17.60 3.61
C ARG A 419 -22.35 -16.12 3.47
N ILE A 420 -21.18 -15.81 2.95
CA ILE A 420 -20.69 -14.45 2.71
C ILE A 420 -20.55 -14.24 1.21
N SER A 421 -21.20 -13.20 0.69
CA SER A 421 -21.03 -12.78 -0.69
C SER A 421 -20.64 -11.30 -0.76
N TYR A 422 -19.79 -10.93 -1.70
CA TYR A 422 -19.28 -9.57 -1.84
C TYR A 422 -19.37 -9.07 -3.30
N GLN A 423 -19.67 -7.78 -3.45
CA GLN A 423 -19.73 -7.06 -4.73
C GLN A 423 -18.74 -5.90 -4.76
N ASP A 424 -17.94 -5.79 -5.82
CA ASP A 424 -16.90 -4.77 -6.02
C ASP A 424 -17.41 -3.46 -6.64
N GLY A 425 -18.73 -3.32 -6.79
CA GLY A 425 -19.35 -2.19 -7.47
C GLY A 425 -19.68 -2.45 -8.95
N LEU A 426 -19.45 -3.66 -9.47
CA LEU A 426 -19.95 -4.13 -10.77
C LEU A 426 -21.14 -5.08 -10.63
N ASN A 427 -21.80 -5.40 -11.75
CA ASN A 427 -22.90 -6.38 -11.77
C ASN A 427 -22.34 -7.77 -11.47
N GLY A 428 -22.89 -8.47 -10.45
CA GLY A 428 -22.55 -9.84 -10.10
C GLY A 428 -21.69 -9.94 -8.83
N GLY A 429 -21.89 -11.01 -8.05
CA GLY A 429 -21.03 -11.31 -6.90
C GLY A 429 -19.63 -11.67 -7.37
N GLN A 430 -18.61 -10.97 -6.87
CA GLN A 430 -17.20 -11.28 -7.15
C GLN A 430 -16.69 -12.44 -6.29
N PHE A 431 -17.35 -12.66 -5.16
CA PHE A 431 -16.94 -13.60 -4.14
C PHE A 431 -18.18 -14.16 -3.45
N ASP A 432 -18.17 -15.46 -3.18
CA ASP A 432 -19.29 -16.16 -2.59
C ASP A 432 -18.83 -17.46 -1.91
N GLU A 433 -18.78 -17.46 -0.57
CA GLU A 433 -18.29 -18.58 0.23
C GLU A 433 -19.24 -18.92 1.37
N THR A 434 -19.36 -20.21 1.67
CA THR A 434 -20.11 -20.71 2.83
C THR A 434 -19.11 -21.20 3.86
N SER A 435 -19.16 -20.64 5.06
CA SER A 435 -18.35 -21.08 6.20
C SER A 435 -18.92 -22.37 6.84
N ASP A 436 -18.13 -23.04 7.66
CA ASP A 436 -18.58 -24.17 8.48
C ASP A 436 -19.33 -23.74 9.75
N ILE A 437 -19.42 -22.44 10.02
CA ILE A 437 -20.07 -21.88 11.20
C ILE A 437 -21.58 -21.88 11.00
N ASP A 438 -22.30 -22.34 12.03
CA ASP A 438 -23.75 -22.40 12.02
C ASP A 438 -24.39 -21.01 11.99
N TRP A 439 -25.46 -20.89 11.23
CA TRP A 439 -26.30 -19.70 11.21
C TRP A 439 -27.05 -19.60 12.56
N PRO A 440 -27.05 -18.43 13.23
CA PRO A 440 -27.72 -18.29 14.50
C PRO A 440 -29.25 -18.40 14.34
N LEU A 441 -29.88 -19.25 15.15
CA LEU A 441 -31.33 -19.43 15.15
C LEU A 441 -32.07 -18.34 15.95
N GLY A 442 -31.36 -17.52 16.72
CA GLY A 442 -31.93 -16.49 17.59
C GLY A 442 -30.99 -15.29 17.76
N ALA A 443 -30.95 -14.74 18.98
CA ALA A 443 -30.06 -13.63 19.29
C ALA A 443 -28.59 -14.01 19.04
N SER A 444 -27.82 -13.09 18.47
CA SER A 444 -26.42 -13.35 18.11
C SER A 444 -25.57 -12.09 18.18
N THR A 445 -24.32 -12.25 18.60
CA THR A 445 -23.35 -11.16 18.68
C THR A 445 -22.37 -11.24 17.51
N TRP A 446 -22.12 -10.11 16.88
CA TRP A 446 -21.30 -9.98 15.70
C TRP A 446 -20.21 -8.93 15.91
N MET A 447 -19.10 -9.10 15.21
CA MET A 447 -18.08 -8.07 15.03
C MET A 447 -17.72 -8.00 13.55
N ILE A 448 -17.86 -6.80 12.98
CA ILE A 448 -17.53 -6.55 11.58
C ILE A 448 -16.55 -5.40 11.52
N VAL A 449 -15.42 -5.63 10.84
CA VAL A 449 -14.33 -4.65 10.69
C VAL A 449 -14.13 -4.40 9.22
N LYS A 450 -14.08 -3.13 8.83
CA LYS A 450 -13.62 -2.66 7.52
C LYS A 450 -12.48 -1.69 7.77
N LYS A 451 -11.25 -2.06 7.38
CA LYS A 451 -10.06 -1.22 7.52
C LYS A 451 -9.19 -1.33 6.27
N ASN A 452 -9.02 -0.22 5.55
CA ASN A 452 -8.53 -0.16 4.18
C ASN A 452 -9.35 -1.10 3.28
N GLY A 453 -8.68 -2.00 2.55
CA GLY A 453 -9.31 -3.06 1.76
C GLY A 453 -9.71 -4.29 2.57
N ARG A 454 -9.23 -4.46 3.80
CA ARG A 454 -9.48 -5.67 4.58
C ARG A 454 -10.83 -5.60 5.28
N VAL A 455 -11.64 -6.64 5.08
CA VAL A 455 -12.91 -6.82 5.76
C VAL A 455 -12.91 -8.13 6.51
N ARG A 456 -13.29 -8.07 7.79
CA ARG A 456 -13.42 -9.23 8.67
C ARG A 456 -14.83 -9.29 9.25
N VAL A 457 -15.42 -10.46 9.19
CA VAL A 457 -16.68 -10.81 9.84
C VAL A 457 -16.42 -11.86 10.90
N GLN A 458 -16.90 -11.62 12.10
CA GLN A 458 -16.82 -12.55 13.22
C GLN A 458 -18.18 -12.65 13.89
N ILE A 459 -18.45 -13.82 14.45
CA ILE A 459 -19.64 -14.10 15.25
C ILE A 459 -19.20 -14.72 16.56
N GLN A 460 -19.97 -14.49 17.63
CA GLN A 460 -19.75 -15.16 18.90
C GLN A 460 -20.32 -16.58 18.84
N GLU A 461 -19.49 -17.57 19.18
CA GLU A 461 -19.94 -18.94 19.45
C GLU A 461 -20.00 -19.20 20.96
N GLU A 462 -20.88 -20.11 21.38
CA GLU A 462 -20.92 -20.57 22.76
C GLU A 462 -19.64 -21.32 23.10
N LEU A 463 -19.03 -20.97 24.23
CA LEU A 463 -17.83 -21.64 24.71
C LEU A 463 -18.22 -22.81 25.62
N ASN A 464 -17.68 -23.99 25.32
CA ASN A 464 -17.93 -25.22 26.08
C ASN A 464 -17.29 -25.25 27.48
N ASN A 465 -16.77 -24.13 27.98
CA ASN A 465 -16.01 -24.04 29.23
C ASN A 465 -16.73 -23.21 30.31
N GLU A 466 -18.06 -23.05 30.20
CA GLU A 466 -18.91 -22.28 31.12
C GLU A 466 -18.57 -20.77 31.21
N TRP A 467 -17.60 -20.29 30.43
CA TRP A 467 -17.22 -18.89 30.43
C TRP A 467 -18.25 -18.07 29.67
N ASN A 468 -18.96 -17.20 30.39
CA ASN A 468 -19.99 -16.35 29.81
C ASN A 468 -19.42 -14.98 29.38
N ILE A 469 -19.47 -14.71 28.09
CA ILE A 469 -19.19 -13.38 27.52
C ILE A 469 -20.47 -12.57 27.59
N SER A 470 -20.66 -11.90 28.72
CA SER A 470 -21.84 -11.05 28.97
C SER A 470 -21.49 -9.58 29.20
N GLY A 471 -20.20 -9.28 29.38
CA GLY A 471 -19.71 -7.92 29.61
C GLY A 471 -19.41 -7.20 28.30
N GLN A 472 -19.87 -5.94 28.19
CA GLN A 472 -19.55 -5.05 27.08
C GLN A 472 -18.05 -5.02 26.76
N THR A 473 -17.18 -4.95 27.77
CA THR A 473 -15.72 -4.92 27.58
C THR A 473 -15.19 -6.15 26.85
N ASN A 474 -15.74 -7.33 27.14
CA ASN A 474 -15.28 -8.57 26.52
C ASN A 474 -15.67 -8.60 25.05
N ILE A 475 -16.92 -8.22 24.74
CA ILE A 475 -17.44 -8.12 23.38
C ILE A 475 -16.67 -7.07 22.57
N ASN A 476 -16.40 -5.91 23.16
CA ASN A 476 -15.61 -4.84 22.55
C ASN A 476 -14.21 -5.29 22.12
N ASN A 477 -13.58 -6.17 22.91
CA ASN A 477 -12.25 -6.71 22.66
C ASN A 477 -12.25 -7.93 21.72
N GLY A 478 -13.42 -8.37 21.24
CA GLY A 478 -13.56 -9.53 20.37
C GLY A 478 -13.35 -10.86 21.09
N MET A 479 -13.50 -10.90 22.41
CA MET A 479 -13.35 -12.13 23.18
C MET A 479 -14.46 -13.13 22.82
N GLY A 480 -14.07 -14.38 22.51
CA GLY A 480 -14.95 -15.47 22.09
C GLY A 480 -15.62 -15.29 20.72
N MET A 481 -15.13 -14.34 19.93
CA MET A 481 -15.51 -14.21 18.52
C MET A 481 -14.72 -15.22 17.68
N VAL A 482 -15.41 -15.96 16.83
CA VAL A 482 -14.80 -16.79 15.79
C VAL A 482 -14.85 -16.05 14.45
N THR A 483 -13.77 -16.13 13.68
CA THR A 483 -13.71 -15.49 12.36
C THR A 483 -14.47 -16.33 11.34
N VAL A 484 -15.53 -15.76 10.79
CA VAL A 484 -16.31 -16.36 9.71
C VAL A 484 -15.63 -16.11 8.36
N TRP A 485 -15.10 -14.90 8.19
CA TRP A 485 -14.55 -14.44 6.92
C TRP A 485 -13.56 -13.29 7.13
N ASP A 486 -12.43 -13.32 6.44
CA ASP A 486 -11.36 -12.32 6.57
C ASP A 486 -10.57 -12.20 5.26
N HIS A 487 -10.91 -11.20 4.44
CA HIS A 487 -10.33 -11.03 3.10
C HIS A 487 -9.99 -9.58 2.79
N GLU A 488 -9.02 -9.42 1.89
CA GLU A 488 -8.82 -8.17 1.16
C GLU A 488 -9.86 -8.08 0.05
N VAL A 489 -10.61 -6.98 0.03
CA VAL A 489 -11.63 -6.68 -0.96
C VAL A 489 -11.43 -5.32 -1.59
N VAL A 490 -12.04 -5.15 -2.76
CA VAL A 490 -12.01 -3.87 -3.48
C VAL A 490 -13.00 -2.91 -2.82
N VAL A 491 -12.49 -1.78 -2.33
CA VAL A 491 -13.33 -0.71 -1.77
C VAL A 491 -12.93 0.62 -2.36
N PHE A 492 -13.88 1.55 -2.35
CA PHE A 492 -13.67 2.91 -2.80
C PHE A 492 -13.21 3.82 -1.63
N GLY A 493 -12.44 4.87 -1.94
CA GLY A 493 -11.70 5.65 -0.94
C GLY A 493 -12.38 6.89 -0.35
N ALA A 494 -13.60 7.24 -0.78
CA ALA A 494 -14.30 8.42 -0.28
C ALA A 494 -15.07 8.12 1.02
N PRO A 495 -15.17 9.07 1.97
CA PRO A 495 -16.01 8.91 3.15
C PRO A 495 -17.46 8.69 2.75
N TYR A 496 -18.16 7.86 3.52
CA TYR A 496 -19.55 7.54 3.25
C TYR A 496 -20.33 7.41 4.55
N ARG A 497 -21.63 7.16 4.41
CA ARG A 497 -22.55 6.89 5.50
C ARG A 497 -22.82 5.39 5.56
N PRO A 498 -22.14 4.63 6.44
CA PRO A 498 -22.41 3.21 6.56
C PRO A 498 -23.81 2.97 7.12
N GLU A 499 -24.39 1.84 6.71
CA GLU A 499 -25.68 1.35 7.19
C GLU A 499 -25.61 -0.17 7.32
N ILE A 500 -26.45 -0.75 8.16
CA ILE A 500 -26.64 -2.20 8.25
C ILE A 500 -28.11 -2.48 8.01
N ARG A 501 -28.39 -3.39 7.08
CA ARG A 501 -29.74 -3.83 6.74
C ARG A 501 -29.93 -5.29 7.14
N PHE A 502 -31.08 -5.58 7.73
CA PHE A 502 -31.50 -6.92 8.11
C PHE A 502 -32.68 -7.39 7.26
N GLY A 503 -32.92 -8.71 7.21
CA GLY A 503 -34.08 -9.26 6.51
C GLY A 503 -35.40 -9.02 7.24
N VAL A 504 -35.33 -8.90 8.56
CA VAL A 504 -36.48 -8.68 9.44
C VAL A 504 -36.18 -7.55 10.43
N ASN A 505 -37.23 -7.04 11.05
CA ASN A 505 -37.09 -6.05 12.10
C ASN A 505 -36.50 -6.73 13.36
N VAL A 506 -35.29 -6.32 13.74
CA VAL A 506 -34.57 -6.83 14.91
C VAL A 506 -34.25 -5.69 15.86
N GLY A 507 -34.16 -5.97 17.15
CA GLY A 507 -33.50 -5.06 18.09
C GLY A 507 -31.99 -5.12 17.88
N LEU A 508 -31.34 -3.95 17.83
CA LEU A 508 -29.89 -3.84 17.70
C LEU A 508 -29.28 -3.30 18.98
N ILE A 509 -28.38 -4.04 19.62
CA ILE A 509 -27.61 -3.55 20.76
C ILE A 509 -26.17 -3.31 20.31
N VAL A 510 -25.70 -2.06 20.34
CA VAL A 510 -24.33 -1.73 19.95
C VAL A 510 -23.43 -1.75 21.19
N TYR A 511 -22.35 -2.53 21.13
CA TYR A 511 -21.34 -2.60 22.19
C TYR A 511 -20.14 -1.69 21.88
N ASN A 512 -19.71 -1.68 20.62
CA ASN A 512 -18.60 -0.87 20.15
C ASN A 512 -18.85 -0.32 18.73
N LEU A 513 -18.48 0.94 18.52
CA LEU A 513 -18.40 1.54 17.20
C LEU A 513 -17.14 2.41 17.17
N CYS A 514 -16.14 1.96 16.41
CA CYS A 514 -14.90 2.70 16.19
C CYS A 514 -14.82 3.11 14.73
N VAL A 515 -14.35 4.33 14.46
CA VAL A 515 -14.29 4.88 13.10
C VAL A 515 -12.97 5.58 12.83
N GLY A 516 -12.63 5.68 11.55
CA GLY A 516 -11.47 6.39 11.02
C GLY A 516 -11.77 6.95 9.63
N ASN A 517 -10.93 7.89 9.18
CA ASN A 517 -11.10 8.55 7.89
C ASN A 517 -9.74 8.79 7.21
N SER A 518 -9.48 8.04 6.13
CA SER A 518 -8.25 8.12 5.33
C SER A 518 -8.12 9.37 4.47
N THR A 519 -9.20 10.11 4.24
CA THR A 519 -9.16 11.34 3.42
C THR A 519 -8.87 12.59 4.23
N LEU A 520 -8.99 12.50 5.56
CA LEU A 520 -8.86 13.65 6.44
C LEU A 520 -7.47 13.68 7.09
N ALA A 521 -6.67 14.62 6.60
CA ALA A 521 -5.49 15.09 7.30
C ALA A 521 -5.90 15.79 8.62
N GLN A 522 -6.91 16.66 8.54
CA GLN A 522 -7.46 17.41 9.67
C GLN A 522 -8.55 16.61 10.38
N THR A 523 -8.39 16.33 11.66
CA THR A 523 -9.52 15.99 12.53
C THR A 523 -9.37 16.77 13.84
N SER A 524 -10.48 17.04 14.53
CA SER A 524 -10.61 18.07 15.58
C SER A 524 -9.44 18.16 16.55
N GLY A 525 -8.62 19.19 16.40
CA GLY A 525 -7.53 19.48 17.29
C GLY A 525 -6.25 18.73 16.96
N ASN A 526 -5.74 18.00 17.95
CA ASN A 526 -4.33 17.63 18.06
C ASN A 526 -4.04 16.22 17.53
N TYR A 527 -5.07 15.45 17.18
CA TYR A 527 -5.00 14.02 16.85
C TYR A 527 -5.69 13.76 15.52
N SER A 528 -5.15 12.84 14.72
CA SER A 528 -5.78 12.32 13.51
C SER A 528 -5.95 10.82 13.56
N SER A 529 -6.93 10.31 12.82
CA SER A 529 -7.08 8.87 12.65
C SER A 529 -5.89 8.24 11.91
N GLY A 530 -5.18 8.94 11.03
CA GLY A 530 -3.99 8.42 10.34
C GLY A 530 -2.66 8.67 11.04
N GLN A 531 -1.64 7.84 10.74
CA GLN A 531 -0.24 8.06 11.12
C GLN A 531 0.26 9.38 10.55
N ARG A 532 1.02 10.13 11.36
CA ARG A 532 1.40 11.51 11.06
C ARG A 532 2.88 11.69 10.84
N TYR A 533 3.18 12.51 9.84
CA TYR A 533 4.52 12.93 9.49
C TYR A 533 4.61 14.44 9.37
N ARG A 534 5.84 14.94 9.48
CA ARG A 534 6.17 16.30 9.11
C ARG A 534 6.29 16.35 7.59
N PRO A 535 5.47 17.17 6.88
CA PRO A 535 5.68 17.39 5.46
C PRO A 535 7.07 17.94 5.22
N VAL A 536 7.67 17.52 4.11
CA VAL A 536 9.02 17.93 3.71
C VAL A 536 9.05 18.59 2.34
N VAL A 537 7.89 18.67 1.68
CA VAL A 537 7.70 19.35 0.39
C VAL A 537 6.38 20.10 0.39
N SER A 538 6.34 21.19 -0.36
CA SER A 538 5.11 21.94 -0.62
C SER A 538 4.57 21.66 -2.03
N ASP A 539 3.30 22.00 -2.29
CA ASP A 539 2.69 21.91 -3.64
C ASP A 539 3.52 22.69 -4.68
N TYR A 540 4.06 23.84 -4.29
CA TYR A 540 4.91 24.67 -5.15
C TYR A 540 6.17 23.91 -5.58
N GLU A 541 6.88 23.25 -4.65
CA GLU A 541 8.10 22.51 -4.99
C GLU A 541 7.83 21.36 -5.97
N LEU A 542 6.67 20.70 -5.87
CA LEU A 542 6.34 19.55 -6.69
C LEU A 542 5.87 19.93 -8.10
N TYR A 543 5.14 21.04 -8.26
CA TYR A 543 4.37 21.32 -9.48
C TYR A 543 4.77 22.59 -10.23
N VAL A 544 5.55 23.49 -9.63
CA VAL A 544 5.85 24.76 -10.31
C VAL A 544 6.59 24.53 -11.59
N ALA A 545 5.99 25.05 -12.65
CA ALA A 545 6.61 25.19 -13.95
C ALA A 545 7.83 26.09 -13.81
N SER A 546 9.00 25.50 -14.09
CA SER A 546 10.19 26.27 -14.34
C SER A 546 10.68 25.92 -15.73
N ASP A 547 10.18 26.68 -16.71
CA ASP A 547 10.46 26.49 -18.13
C ASP A 547 11.96 26.42 -18.44
N ASN A 548 12.80 27.02 -17.58
CA ASN A 548 14.25 27.08 -17.74
C ASN A 548 15.06 26.17 -16.79
N TYR A 549 14.47 25.55 -15.75
CA TYR A 549 15.27 24.81 -14.74
C TYR A 549 14.79 23.39 -14.43
N ALA A 550 13.48 23.14 -14.35
CA ALA A 550 12.96 21.86 -13.86
C ALA A 550 11.78 21.29 -14.68
N GLY A 551 11.28 22.06 -15.66
CA GLY A 551 10.05 21.72 -16.37
C GLY A 551 8.85 21.69 -15.41
N GLY A 552 7.94 20.75 -15.64
CA GLY A 552 6.67 20.59 -14.95
C GLY A 552 5.59 21.51 -15.49
N SER A 553 4.38 21.33 -14.95
CA SER A 553 3.30 22.27 -15.17
C SER A 553 2.41 22.31 -13.93
N ASN A 554 1.75 23.45 -13.73
CA ASN A 554 0.73 23.52 -12.69
C ASN A 554 -0.44 22.57 -12.97
N ALA A 555 -0.55 22.01 -14.19
CA ALA A 555 -1.57 21.07 -14.63
C ALA A 555 -1.31 19.62 -14.18
N PHE A 556 -0.91 19.40 -12.92
CA PHE A 556 -0.59 18.08 -12.34
C PHE A 556 0.72 17.42 -12.80
N HIS A 557 1.41 17.94 -13.81
CA HIS A 557 2.70 17.36 -14.20
C HIS A 557 3.75 17.75 -13.18
N MET A 558 4.22 16.77 -12.40
CA MET A 558 5.39 16.98 -11.55
C MET A 558 6.56 17.54 -12.38
N ASN A 559 7.25 18.53 -11.82
CA ASN A 559 8.56 18.92 -12.34
C ASN A 559 9.60 17.83 -11.99
N ALA A 560 10.85 18.01 -12.45
CA ALA A 560 11.94 17.08 -12.16
C ALA A 560 12.14 16.82 -10.65
N TYR A 561 11.91 17.82 -9.79
CA TYR A 561 12.00 17.64 -8.33
C TYR A 561 10.87 16.76 -7.80
N GLY A 562 9.64 16.95 -8.29
CA GLY A 562 8.50 16.10 -7.95
C GLY A 562 8.75 14.64 -8.34
N VAL A 563 9.25 14.38 -9.55
CA VAL A 563 9.64 13.02 -9.98
C VAL A 563 10.70 12.45 -9.04
N ARG A 564 11.75 13.21 -8.72
CA ARG A 564 12.83 12.79 -7.82
C ARG A 564 12.36 12.52 -6.39
N MET A 565 11.42 13.30 -5.87
CA MET A 565 10.97 13.22 -4.46
C MET A 565 9.82 12.24 -4.27
N VAL A 566 8.96 12.06 -5.28
CA VAL A 566 7.76 11.24 -5.16
C VAL A 566 7.87 9.94 -5.95
N MET A 567 8.11 10.02 -7.26
CA MET A 567 8.05 8.83 -8.11
C MET A 567 9.29 7.94 -7.98
N ALA A 568 10.48 8.55 -7.99
CA ALA A 568 11.73 7.82 -7.92
C ALA A 568 11.89 6.98 -6.64
N PRO A 569 11.57 7.48 -5.43
CA PRO A 569 11.68 6.67 -4.23
C PRO A 569 10.72 5.48 -4.22
N VAL A 570 9.50 5.66 -4.72
CA VAL A 570 8.53 4.56 -4.84
C VAL A 570 9.06 3.50 -5.81
N ILE A 571 9.58 3.88 -6.98
CA ILE A 571 10.15 2.94 -7.95
C ILE A 571 11.36 2.19 -7.35
N ARG A 572 12.28 2.91 -6.71
CA ARG A 572 13.53 2.34 -6.16
C ARG A 572 13.33 1.44 -4.94
N ALA A 573 12.23 1.61 -4.21
CA ALA A 573 11.93 0.82 -3.02
C ALA A 573 11.37 -0.58 -3.34
N GLN A 574 11.25 -0.93 -4.63
CA GLN A 574 10.63 -2.19 -5.06
C GLN A 574 11.66 -3.30 -5.32
N GLU A 575 11.17 -4.55 -5.28
CA GLU A 575 11.94 -5.75 -5.59
C GLU A 575 11.75 -6.11 -7.09
N TRP A 576 12.48 -5.41 -7.96
CA TRP A 576 12.44 -5.64 -9.41
C TRP A 576 13.30 -6.82 -9.86
N GLY A 577 14.44 -7.00 -9.20
CA GLY A 577 15.39 -8.05 -9.51
C GLY A 577 14.77 -9.42 -9.32
N ARG A 578 15.26 -10.38 -10.10
CA ARG A 578 15.06 -11.79 -9.73
C ARG A 578 15.56 -11.96 -8.30
N PRO A 579 14.84 -12.68 -7.41
CA PRO A 579 15.41 -13.06 -6.14
C PRO A 579 16.70 -13.79 -6.47
N VAL A 580 17.81 -13.12 -6.21
CA VAL A 580 19.12 -13.75 -6.34
C VAL A 580 19.05 -14.81 -5.25
N VAL A 581 18.81 -16.06 -5.63
CA VAL A 581 19.24 -17.18 -4.79
C VAL A 581 20.73 -16.92 -4.70
N GLY A 582 21.13 -16.25 -3.62
CA GLY A 582 22.43 -15.66 -3.48
C GLY A 582 23.45 -16.66 -3.94
N PHE A 583 24.32 -16.24 -4.84
CA PHE A 583 25.72 -16.57 -4.72
C PHE A 583 26.11 -16.24 -3.27
N LEU A 584 25.90 -17.19 -2.36
CA LEU A 584 26.68 -17.31 -1.15
C LEU A 584 28.08 -17.70 -1.64
N SER A 585 28.86 -16.69 -2.02
CA SER A 585 30.32 -16.80 -2.03
C SER A 585 30.89 -16.80 -0.60
N ALA A 586 30.03 -16.72 0.42
CA ALA A 586 30.35 -17.22 1.74
C ALA A 586 30.26 -18.75 1.70
N ASN A 587 31.41 -19.42 1.62
CA ASN A 587 31.56 -20.87 1.68
C ASN A 587 31.05 -21.51 3.00
N GLU A 588 30.43 -20.75 3.89
CA GLU A 588 29.90 -21.21 5.17
C GLU A 588 28.66 -20.36 5.55
N LEU A 589 27.52 -21.03 5.76
CA LEU A 589 26.38 -20.46 6.47
C LEU A 589 26.65 -20.63 7.97
N HIS A 590 27.02 -19.54 8.66
CA HIS A 590 27.20 -19.54 10.12
C HIS A 590 25.86 -19.22 10.79
N CYS A 591 25.13 -20.26 11.19
CA CYS A 591 23.98 -20.12 12.08
C CYS A 591 24.49 -20.33 13.52
N SER A 592 24.38 -19.32 14.38
CA SER A 592 24.60 -19.49 15.82
C SER A 592 23.23 -19.54 16.50
N GLY A 593 22.95 -20.59 17.26
CA GLY A 593 21.74 -20.70 18.05
C GLY A 593 22.09 -20.80 19.53
N LYS A 594 21.39 -20.05 20.39
CA LYS A 594 21.49 -20.18 21.84
C LYS A 594 20.16 -20.67 22.39
N ILE A 595 20.20 -21.77 23.15
CA ILE A 595 19.04 -22.26 23.88
C ILE A 595 19.04 -21.58 25.26
N ILE A 596 17.99 -20.81 25.58
CA ILE A 596 17.78 -20.24 26.91
C ILE A 596 16.44 -20.79 27.43
N GLY A 597 16.49 -21.78 28.32
CA GLY A 597 15.29 -22.47 28.81
C GLY A 597 14.63 -23.33 27.71
N HIS A 598 13.31 -23.19 27.52
CA HIS A 598 12.51 -23.97 26.56
C HIS A 598 12.41 -23.32 25.17
N GLN A 599 13.27 -22.34 24.87
CA GLN A 599 13.26 -21.60 23.61
C GLN A 599 14.62 -21.68 22.93
N MET A 600 14.62 -22.02 21.64
CA MET A 600 15.78 -21.90 20.76
C MET A 600 15.73 -20.54 20.07
N SER A 601 16.75 -19.70 20.29
CA SER A 601 16.94 -18.47 19.52
C SER A 601 18.00 -18.74 18.47
N ILE A 602 17.64 -18.64 17.18
CA ILE A 602 18.58 -18.72 16.06
C ILE A 602 18.94 -17.30 15.67
N SER A 603 20.20 -16.92 15.84
CA SER A 603 20.77 -15.69 15.28
C SER A 603 21.65 -16.06 14.10
N SER A 604 21.32 -15.55 12.90
CA SER A 604 22.30 -15.50 11.83
C SER A 604 23.17 -14.27 12.06
N ASP A 605 24.47 -14.44 12.32
CA ASP A 605 25.39 -13.32 12.56
C ASP A 605 25.77 -12.53 11.29
N SER A 606 25.00 -12.64 10.20
CA SER A 606 25.23 -11.84 9.00
C SER A 606 24.00 -11.74 8.09
N TYR A 607 23.56 -10.50 7.86
CA TYR A 607 22.70 -10.02 6.76
C TYR A 607 21.25 -10.53 6.60
N LEU A 608 20.68 -11.28 7.54
CA LEU A 608 19.27 -11.66 7.51
C LEU A 608 18.51 -11.11 8.73
N ASN A 609 18.07 -9.86 8.64
CA ASN A 609 16.97 -9.38 9.49
C ASN A 609 15.66 -9.95 8.92
N GLY A 610 15.01 -10.90 9.60
CA GLY A 610 13.57 -11.11 9.35
C GLY A 610 12.93 -12.47 9.57
N VAL A 611 13.63 -13.54 9.95
CA VAL A 611 12.97 -14.85 10.16
C VAL A 611 13.27 -15.41 11.54
N GLY A 612 12.39 -15.11 12.49
CA GLY A 612 12.35 -15.77 13.79
C GLY A 612 11.37 -16.94 13.74
N ILE A 613 11.85 -18.17 13.92
CA ILE A 613 11.01 -19.35 14.14
C ILE A 613 11.18 -19.74 15.61
N GLY A 614 10.11 -19.67 16.40
CA GLY A 614 10.08 -20.13 17.79
C GLY A 614 9.31 -21.44 17.90
N ILE A 615 9.87 -22.45 18.57
CA ILE A 615 9.24 -23.75 18.82
C ILE A 615 9.29 -24.01 20.34
N THR A 616 8.20 -24.55 20.91
CA THR A 616 8.03 -24.81 22.35
C THR A 616 7.86 -26.30 22.68
N SER A 617 8.61 -26.73 23.70
CA SER A 617 8.48 -27.92 24.57
C SER A 617 9.27 -29.20 24.22
N PHE A 618 9.83 -29.84 25.26
CA PHE A 618 10.64 -31.07 25.25
C PHE A 618 10.23 -31.98 26.41
N ASP A 619 10.23 -33.30 26.18
CA ASP A 619 10.59 -34.29 27.20
C ASP A 619 11.20 -35.57 26.58
N LYS A 620 12.46 -35.83 26.95
CA LYS A 620 13.28 -37.08 26.93
C LYS A 620 13.56 -37.82 25.59
N LEU A 621 14.81 -37.72 25.13
CA LEU A 621 15.43 -38.59 24.12
C LEU A 621 16.29 -39.70 24.77
N GLY A 622 16.07 -40.95 24.38
CA GLY A 622 17.01 -42.08 24.57
C GLY A 622 17.72 -42.42 23.24
N PRO A 623 18.79 -43.22 23.25
CA PRO A 623 19.60 -43.47 22.06
C PRO A 623 18.86 -44.30 21.00
N TYR A 624 18.85 -43.82 19.75
CA TYR A 624 18.34 -44.53 18.58
C TYR A 624 19.49 -44.92 17.64
N ILE A 625 19.55 -46.20 17.26
CA ILE A 625 20.41 -46.72 16.19
C ILE A 625 19.49 -47.09 15.02
N VAL A 626 19.65 -46.43 13.88
CA VAL A 626 18.99 -46.82 12.62
C VAL A 626 20.06 -47.45 11.72
N ASN A 627 19.87 -48.73 11.39
CA ASN A 627 20.80 -49.49 10.55
C ASN A 627 20.02 -50.03 9.35
N ASP A 628 20.37 -49.59 8.15
CA ASP A 628 19.91 -50.20 6.89
C ASP A 628 21.12 -50.39 5.97
N GLY A 629 21.31 -51.64 5.57
CA GLY A 629 22.46 -52.09 4.81
C GLY A 629 22.49 -51.47 3.41
N SER A 630 23.70 -51.14 2.98
CA SER A 630 24.09 -50.64 1.65
C SER A 630 23.72 -49.18 1.33
N ASN A 631 24.66 -48.29 1.70
CA ASN A 631 24.78 -46.85 1.39
C ASN A 631 24.04 -45.86 2.31
N GLY A 632 23.89 -46.17 3.60
CA GLY A 632 23.29 -45.27 4.60
C GLY A 632 24.20 -44.17 5.14
N LEU A 633 23.65 -42.96 5.30
CA LEU A 633 24.13 -41.96 6.25
C LEU A 633 23.99 -42.56 7.67
N GLN A 634 25.11 -42.77 8.36
CA GLN A 634 25.10 -43.17 9.76
C GLN A 634 25.14 -41.91 10.63
N ILE A 635 24.07 -41.66 11.40
CA ILE A 635 24.09 -40.66 12.46
C ILE A 635 24.52 -41.39 13.73
N LEU A 636 25.78 -41.21 14.11
CA LEU A 636 26.31 -41.74 15.35
C LEU A 636 26.17 -40.66 16.44
N VAL A 637 25.22 -40.82 17.34
CA VAL A 637 25.15 -40.02 18.57
C VAL A 637 25.89 -40.82 19.65
N ASN A 638 27.17 -40.50 19.83
CA ASN A 638 27.95 -41.08 20.93
C ASN A 638 27.61 -40.31 22.22
N SER A 639 26.67 -40.83 23.01
CA SER A 639 26.72 -40.59 24.44
C SER A 639 27.49 -41.75 25.06
N GLY A 640 28.80 -41.58 25.23
CA GLY A 640 29.50 -42.47 26.16
C GLY A 640 28.87 -42.27 27.54
N ASP A 641 28.57 -43.36 28.24
CA ASP A 641 27.89 -43.37 29.55
C ASP A 641 28.61 -42.60 30.68
N GLU A 642 29.72 -41.91 30.39
CA GLU A 642 30.47 -41.08 31.34
C GLU A 642 30.96 -39.78 30.68
N ALA A 643 30.06 -38.85 30.36
CA ALA A 643 30.41 -37.43 30.18
C ALA A 643 29.16 -36.54 30.28
N LEU A 644 28.84 -36.10 31.50
CA LEU A 644 27.90 -34.98 31.74
C LEU A 644 28.54 -33.60 31.48
N SER A 645 29.58 -33.54 30.64
CA SER A 645 30.27 -32.32 30.20
C SER A 645 31.02 -32.64 28.91
N GLY A 646 30.58 -32.10 27.77
CA GLY A 646 31.30 -32.31 26.51
C GLY A 646 30.54 -31.99 25.23
N LYS A 647 31.30 -31.62 24.20
CA LYS A 647 30.83 -31.35 22.83
C LYS A 647 30.45 -32.66 22.13
N VAL A 648 29.24 -32.73 21.57
CA VAL A 648 28.75 -33.83 20.73
C VAL A 648 29.04 -33.49 19.27
N GLU A 649 29.90 -34.27 18.62
CA GLU A 649 30.22 -34.13 17.19
C GLU A 649 29.24 -34.92 16.33
N ILE A 650 28.49 -34.24 15.48
CA ILE A 650 27.67 -34.89 14.46
C ILE A 650 28.55 -35.10 13.22
N CYS A 651 28.73 -36.37 12.83
CA CYS A 651 29.60 -36.73 11.71
C CYS A 651 28.80 -37.36 10.58
N GLY A 652 28.99 -36.86 9.36
CA GLY A 652 28.59 -37.56 8.14
C GLY A 652 29.74 -38.43 7.62
N ILE A 653 29.44 -39.63 7.16
CA ILE A 653 30.41 -40.48 6.47
C ILE A 653 30.17 -40.35 4.96
N ILE A 654 31.18 -39.88 4.23
CA ILE A 654 31.11 -39.77 2.77
C ILE A 654 31.94 -40.91 2.18
N LYS A 655 31.28 -41.77 1.38
CA LYS A 655 31.94 -42.83 0.63
C LYS A 655 32.32 -42.31 -0.76
N LYS A 656 33.61 -42.34 -1.11
CA LYS A 656 34.09 -42.02 -2.47
C LYS A 656 34.90 -43.20 -2.98
N GLY A 657 34.27 -44.08 -3.74
CA GLY A 657 34.86 -45.37 -4.12
C GLY A 657 34.83 -46.37 -2.95
N ASN A 658 35.94 -47.08 -2.69
CA ASN A 658 36.06 -48.02 -1.57
C ASN A 658 36.51 -47.35 -0.24
N ASP A 659 36.84 -46.06 -0.26
CA ASP A 659 37.25 -45.32 0.94
C ASP A 659 36.06 -44.63 1.63
N LEU A 660 35.97 -44.80 2.94
CA LEU A 660 35.05 -44.09 3.84
C LEU A 660 35.82 -42.96 4.52
N LYS A 661 35.40 -41.70 4.32
CA LYS A 661 35.93 -40.54 5.07
C LYS A 661 34.87 -39.98 6.00
N LYS A 662 35.19 -39.90 7.29
CA LYS A 662 34.38 -39.23 8.33
C LYS A 662 34.58 -37.72 8.20
N LYS A 663 33.49 -36.96 8.06
CA LYS A 663 33.48 -35.49 8.08
C LYS A 663 32.55 -35.02 9.19
N VAL A 664 33.07 -34.24 10.13
CA VAL A 664 32.23 -33.56 11.14
C VAL A 664 31.40 -32.51 10.41
N ILE A 665 30.07 -32.56 10.57
CA ILE A 665 29.11 -31.67 9.91
C ILE A 665 28.44 -30.71 10.91
N GLY A 666 28.55 -30.98 12.20
CA GLY A 666 28.13 -30.05 13.25
C GLY A 666 28.69 -30.43 14.61
N ILE A 667 28.69 -29.45 15.52
CA ILE A 667 29.10 -29.62 16.93
C ILE A 667 27.98 -29.07 17.80
N PHE A 668 27.49 -29.88 18.73
CA PHE A 668 26.52 -29.50 19.74
C PHE A 668 27.21 -29.44 21.10
N ASP A 669 27.23 -28.27 21.73
CA ASP A 669 27.84 -28.08 23.04
C ASP A 669 26.75 -28.20 24.11
N VAL A 670 26.80 -29.32 24.86
CA VAL A 670 25.74 -29.73 25.79
C VAL A 670 25.68 -28.82 27.02
N GLU A 671 26.79 -28.18 27.40
CA GLU A 671 26.85 -27.28 28.57
C GLU A 671 26.28 -25.89 28.24
N THR A 672 26.45 -25.43 27.01
CA THR A 672 26.06 -24.08 26.60
C THR A 672 24.76 -24.03 25.81
N GLY A 673 24.25 -25.19 25.35
CA GLY A 673 23.06 -25.28 24.49
C GLY A 673 23.30 -24.72 23.10
N ASN A 674 24.57 -24.54 22.71
CA ASN A 674 24.94 -23.96 21.42
C ASN A 674 25.02 -25.05 20.35
N PHE A 675 24.41 -24.79 19.20
CA PHE A 675 24.45 -25.66 18.02
C PHE A 675 25.14 -24.96 16.86
N MET A 676 26.18 -25.58 16.29
CA MET A 676 26.88 -25.08 15.10
C MET A 676 26.86 -26.15 13.99
N VAL A 677 26.40 -25.77 12.79
CA VAL A 677 26.46 -26.62 11.58
C VAL A 677 27.38 -25.94 10.58
N SER A 678 28.34 -26.69 10.02
CA SER A 678 29.21 -26.19 8.95
C SER A 678 29.11 -27.14 7.75
N GLY A 679 28.63 -26.64 6.60
CA GLY A 679 28.52 -27.40 5.36
C GLY A 679 29.02 -26.59 4.16
N GLN A 680 29.81 -27.22 3.30
CA GLN A 680 30.24 -26.68 2.01
C GLN A 680 29.22 -27.10 0.94
N ILE A 681 28.60 -26.15 0.24
CA ILE A 681 27.75 -26.42 -0.93
C ILE A 681 28.58 -26.13 -2.18
N GLY A 682 28.64 -27.11 -3.10
CA GLY A 682 29.32 -26.95 -4.39
C GLY A 682 28.60 -25.92 -5.25
N ALA A 683 29.30 -24.84 -5.58
CA ALA A 683 28.90 -23.83 -6.53
C ALA A 683 28.66 -24.45 -7.91
N ASN A 684 27.42 -24.38 -8.42
CA ASN A 684 27.11 -24.27 -9.87
C ASN A 684 25.62 -24.27 -10.25
N GLY A 685 24.66 -23.91 -9.38
CA GLY A 685 23.28 -23.57 -9.81
C GLY A 685 22.50 -24.66 -10.58
N ILE A 686 23.07 -25.83 -10.75
CA ILE A 686 22.43 -27.04 -11.25
C ILE A 686 22.04 -27.76 -9.97
N PHE A 687 20.75 -27.76 -9.63
CA PHE A 687 20.24 -28.80 -8.75
C PHE A 687 20.68 -30.12 -9.38
N PRO A 688 21.53 -30.93 -8.72
CA PRO A 688 21.89 -32.22 -9.29
C PRO A 688 20.56 -32.94 -9.56
N SER A 689 20.40 -33.45 -10.78
CA SER A 689 19.24 -34.29 -11.17
C SER A 689 19.03 -35.48 -10.22
N ASN A 690 20.02 -35.75 -9.37
CA ASN A 690 20.02 -36.69 -8.28
C ASN A 690 20.01 -35.95 -6.92
N GLN A 691 18.87 -35.37 -6.52
CA GLN A 691 18.63 -35.08 -5.10
C GLN A 691 18.79 -36.38 -4.29
N PRO A 692 19.48 -36.37 -3.13
CA PRO A 692 19.53 -37.51 -2.25
C PRO A 692 18.10 -37.95 -1.90
N ILE A 693 17.82 -39.25 -2.05
CA ILE A 693 16.52 -39.81 -1.73
C ILE A 693 16.59 -40.46 -0.36
N ILE A 694 15.73 -40.02 0.55
CA ILE A 694 15.53 -40.67 1.84
C ILE A 694 14.44 -41.72 1.65
N LYS A 695 14.82 -42.99 1.81
CA LYS A 695 13.94 -44.18 1.71
C LYS A 695 13.83 -44.85 3.08
N GLY A 696 12.76 -45.61 3.29
CA GLY A 696 12.51 -46.37 4.52
C GLY A 696 11.16 -46.04 5.16
N LYS A 697 10.94 -46.52 6.39
CA LYS A 697 9.70 -46.21 7.13
C LYS A 697 9.67 -44.73 7.52
N LYS A 698 8.52 -44.07 7.30
CA LYS A 698 8.33 -42.68 7.69
C LYS A 698 8.59 -42.51 9.18
N PRO A 699 9.46 -41.56 9.61
CA PRO A 699 9.73 -41.34 11.02
C PRO A 699 8.43 -41.08 11.80
N SER A 700 8.24 -41.77 12.92
CA SER A 700 7.13 -41.51 13.83
C SER A 700 7.42 -40.36 14.79
N ASP A 701 8.68 -39.92 14.85
CA ASP A 701 9.11 -38.79 15.65
C ASP A 701 8.78 -37.48 14.91
N GLU A 702 8.01 -36.63 15.57
CA GLU A 702 7.45 -35.41 15.00
C GLU A 702 8.55 -34.36 14.68
N ILE A 703 9.66 -34.37 15.41
CA ILE A 703 10.80 -33.48 15.18
C ILE A 703 11.58 -33.95 13.96
N VAL A 704 11.84 -35.25 13.85
CA VAL A 704 12.50 -35.82 12.66
C VAL A 704 11.64 -35.59 11.42
N MET A 705 10.31 -35.65 11.57
CA MET A 705 9.37 -35.30 10.51
C MET A 705 9.44 -33.82 10.11
N GLN A 706 9.45 -32.88 11.05
CA GLN A 706 9.56 -31.46 10.74
C GLN A 706 10.90 -31.09 10.09
N ILE A 707 12.00 -31.71 10.52
CA ILE A 707 13.31 -31.55 9.89
C ILE A 707 13.28 -32.10 8.47
N LEU A 708 12.71 -33.28 8.27
CA LEU A 708 12.56 -33.90 6.96
C LEU A 708 11.69 -33.02 6.03
N ASP A 709 10.59 -32.48 6.54
CA ASP A 709 9.68 -31.61 5.79
C ASP A 709 10.35 -30.28 5.43
N ALA A 710 11.12 -29.68 6.35
CA ALA A 710 11.90 -28.49 6.06
C ALA A 710 12.98 -28.75 4.99
N LEU A 711 13.66 -29.90 5.04
CA LEU A 711 14.65 -30.29 4.04
C LEU A 711 14.02 -30.55 2.66
N VAL A 712 12.83 -31.16 2.63
CA VAL A 712 12.06 -31.40 1.40
C VAL A 712 11.52 -30.10 0.81
N ALA A 713 10.91 -29.24 1.63
CA ALA A 713 10.32 -27.96 1.21
C ALA A 713 11.37 -27.01 0.60
N ASN A 714 12.61 -27.09 1.07
CA ASN A 714 13.73 -26.31 0.54
C ASN A 714 14.52 -27.03 -0.56
N GLY A 715 14.07 -28.21 -1.02
CA GLY A 715 14.66 -28.93 -2.16
C GLY A 715 16.01 -29.59 -1.90
N PHE A 716 16.38 -29.81 -0.64
CA PHE A 716 17.64 -30.45 -0.26
C PHE A 716 17.63 -31.97 -0.44
N VAL A 717 16.47 -32.63 -0.29
CA VAL A 717 16.29 -34.09 -0.38
C VAL A 717 14.93 -34.44 -1.00
N LYS A 718 14.79 -35.65 -1.54
CA LYS A 718 13.49 -36.27 -1.86
C LYS A 718 13.08 -37.22 -0.73
N ASN A 719 11.87 -37.07 -0.23
CA ASN A 719 11.30 -37.98 0.75
C ASN A 719 10.47 -39.06 0.04
N GLU A 720 11.00 -40.29 -0.01
CA GLU A 720 10.30 -41.50 -0.48
C GLU A 720 10.05 -42.46 0.70
N THR A 721 9.91 -41.93 1.92
CA THR A 721 9.57 -42.77 3.07
C THR A 721 8.12 -43.25 2.97
N SER A 722 7.88 -44.53 3.28
CA SER A 722 6.56 -45.13 3.22
C SER A 722 5.88 -45.16 4.59
N ILE A 723 4.57 -44.98 4.59
CA ILE A 723 3.72 -45.23 5.76
C ILE A 723 3.49 -46.75 5.79
N SER A 724 4.44 -47.50 6.39
CA SER A 724 4.27 -48.94 6.65
C SER A 724 3.80 -49.20 8.06
#